data_AF-A0A523U8I7-F1
#
_entry.id   AF-A0A523U8I7-F1
#
_cell.length_a   1.000
_cell.length_b   1.000
_cell.length_c   1.000
_cell.angle_alpha   90.00
_cell.angle_beta   90.00
_cell.angle_gamma   90.00
#
_symmetry.space_group_name_H-M   'P 1'
#
loop_
_entity.id
_entity.type
_entity.pdbx_description
1 polymer ?
#
loop_
_entity_poly.entity_id
_entity_poly.type
_entity_poly.pdbx_seq_one_letter_code
_entity_poly.pdbx_strand_id
1 'polypeptide(L)'
;MTIRPRKRTNPKRANSMRRLWLLILPIVILFDCGTADAADSWWNKSWKRRLVLEIQRYSQTWNKSPYVWVKFHPGTSIISGGKDIRVFHESGTELPVFVVFAEPGRECEVVFRANSRSGKFYLYYGNRKAGEPAKVIKKLDRGLLLETRQRPPGRCMTVGEWRRLWNASSVKYGRGAIRAVAGRHGAVWDGYNPFGPSSRYMSYYCGYISVPRDGSYSFSTASDDGSFLLVDGKLVVEWPGNHGAGAGVYGAHKGNVRLQKGMHKFEYMHESGGGGQCCVAGWTKPGDKRVALIPIYAFPGFKVARVVATEKVGSTVAARLSFSRETLWRLQSGNMVLVRFRQEGVTAQDGTKFQWSFGDGTTSTLASPDHVYLNDGVYNVKLTVTKGGKSDTATARVDLTVLFLEMFTRRTNVYYYIRVVSGYDYSRLSTRDLKQAVQLYRFKERKDLMVPVYREMVRRKNDLSEREYFDSVTKLGDLLLREGEKKDAGEAHSLFQDLVDHRPQVRDFWRTFAQYGVAAVEFTLKGDGKSALRRVDELLKGKDNLPKHVTRRAFVLRGDILREEGIASEAREAYLESKKYLFDSPEPKDMAARRGAYGTSVENYIHRREFDAASKELEEWEMYFPEDKLSGYMSVLRARLWMYDTSKYKRIIRELKAVLTCSPDSNYADEAMLLIGKTYIKQRNYKAAKAAFELFKVKYPESPLMSEAERLAKNADRAATKDKPVRRRRRKK
;
A
#
# COMPACT_ATOMS: atom_id res chain seq x y z
N MET A 1 -44.04 27.90 20.06
CA MET A 1 -43.45 28.78 21.09
C MET A 1 -41.94 28.58 21.07
N THR A 2 -41.24 29.63 20.66
CA THR A 2 -39.83 29.64 20.25
C THR A 2 -39.08 30.48 21.27
N ILE A 3 -38.07 29.94 21.97
CA ILE A 3 -37.09 30.77 22.69
C ILE A 3 -35.68 30.26 22.42
N ARG A 4 -34.91 31.20 21.84
CA ARG A 4 -33.52 31.16 21.40
C ARG A 4 -32.52 31.19 22.57
N PRO A 5 -31.25 30.79 22.35
CA PRO A 5 -30.18 30.98 23.31
C PRO A 5 -29.71 32.44 23.39
N ARG A 6 -29.46 32.93 24.60
CA ARG A 6 -28.89 34.26 24.89
C ARG A 6 -27.40 34.33 24.51
N LYS A 7 -27.09 35.17 23.53
CA LYS A 7 -25.87 36.00 23.47
C LYS A 7 -26.23 37.40 23.96
N ARG A 8 -25.26 38.10 24.58
CA ARG A 8 -25.03 39.57 24.71
C ARG A 8 -24.22 39.77 26.01
N THR A 9 -23.24 40.66 26.18
CA THR A 9 -22.65 41.83 25.46
C THR A 9 -21.43 42.25 26.33
N ASN A 10 -20.24 42.61 25.81
CA ASN A 10 -19.80 43.95 25.32
C ASN A 10 -19.96 45.10 26.37
N PRO A 11 -19.27 46.28 26.30
CA PRO A 11 -17.91 46.66 25.81
C PRO A 11 -17.25 47.91 26.51
N LYS A 12 -16.14 48.41 25.92
CA LYS A 12 -15.65 49.83 25.78
C LYS A 12 -14.77 50.49 26.85
N ARG A 13 -13.59 50.95 26.41
CA ARG A 13 -13.20 52.38 26.15
C ARG A 13 -11.95 52.38 25.25
N ALA A 14 -12.02 52.79 23.97
CA ALA A 14 -12.11 54.14 23.36
C ALA A 14 -10.71 54.77 23.12
N ASN A 15 -10.24 54.76 21.85
CA ASN A 15 -10.05 55.90 20.92
C ASN A 15 -8.73 56.66 21.16
N SER A 16 -7.88 56.96 20.16
CA SER A 16 -8.19 57.62 18.89
C SER A 16 -7.16 57.37 17.76
N MET A 17 -7.66 57.29 16.53
CA MET A 17 -6.92 57.39 15.25
C MET A 17 -6.39 58.81 14.97
N ARG A 18 -5.27 58.94 14.25
CA ARG A 18 -5.22 59.56 12.89
C ARG A 18 -3.83 59.48 12.22
N ARG A 19 -3.81 58.79 11.06
CA ARG A 19 -3.12 59.06 9.76
C ARG A 19 -1.60 59.32 9.73
N LEU A 20 -0.85 58.50 8.97
CA LEU A 20 -0.32 58.87 7.63
C LEU A 20 0.23 57.64 6.87
N TRP A 21 0.16 57.70 5.54
CA TRP A 21 0.56 56.70 4.55
C TRP A 21 2.08 56.66 4.28
N LEU A 22 2.53 55.51 3.74
CA LEU A 22 3.70 55.28 2.86
C LEU A 22 5.12 55.53 3.40
N LEU A 23 5.88 54.45 3.56
CA LEU A 23 7.05 54.13 2.71
C LEU A 23 7.57 52.73 3.05
N ILE A 24 7.47 51.82 2.07
CA ILE A 24 8.18 50.55 2.04
C ILE A 24 9.61 50.88 1.62
N LEU A 25 10.57 50.68 2.53
CA LEU A 25 11.98 50.56 2.20
C LEU A 25 12.41 49.15 2.63
N PRO A 26 13.04 48.36 1.75
CA PRO A 26 13.58 47.07 2.16
C PRO A 26 14.75 47.37 3.09
N ILE A 27 14.61 46.97 4.36
CA ILE A 27 15.78 46.73 5.18
C ILE A 27 16.52 45.60 4.48
N VAL A 28 17.53 45.97 3.71
CA VAL A 28 18.64 45.09 3.35
C VAL A 28 19.21 44.65 4.69
N ILE A 29 18.79 43.47 5.14
CA ILE A 29 19.50 42.73 6.17
C ILE A 29 20.85 42.44 5.52
N LEU A 30 21.80 43.33 5.79
CA LEU A 30 23.22 43.04 5.66
C LEU A 30 23.41 41.68 6.29
N PHE A 31 23.87 40.74 5.47
CA PHE A 31 24.40 39.46 5.91
C PHE A 31 25.26 39.75 7.14
N ASP A 32 24.82 39.23 8.28
CA ASP A 32 25.70 39.00 9.40
C ASP A 32 26.84 38.16 8.83
N CYS A 33 27.99 38.81 8.65
CA CYS A 33 29.24 38.16 8.28
C CYS A 33 29.63 37.35 9.52
N GLY A 34 28.95 36.22 9.69
CA GLY A 34 29.18 35.28 10.77
C GLY A 34 30.67 35.00 10.79
N THR A 35 31.32 35.34 11.90
CA THR A 35 32.66 34.86 12.21
C THR A 35 32.68 33.38 11.88
N ALA A 36 33.51 32.96 10.92
CA ALA A 36 33.64 31.55 10.56
C ALA A 36 33.73 30.74 11.85
N ASP A 37 32.87 29.73 12.01
CA ASP A 37 32.84 28.96 13.25
C ASP A 37 34.25 28.39 13.45
N ALA A 38 34.78 28.37 14.67
CA ALA A 38 36.11 27.82 14.90
C ALA A 38 36.20 26.34 14.43
N ALA A 39 35.05 25.65 14.31
CA ALA A 39 34.93 24.33 13.69
C ALA A 39 35.15 24.30 12.16
N ASP A 40 34.96 25.42 11.45
CA ASP A 40 35.27 25.55 10.02
C ASP A 40 36.78 25.42 9.76
N SER A 41 37.61 25.88 10.70
CA SER A 41 39.09 25.77 10.59
C SER A 41 39.58 24.33 10.55
N TRP A 42 38.80 23.38 11.08
CA TRP A 42 39.11 21.94 11.03
C TRP A 42 38.61 21.26 9.75
N TRP A 43 37.59 21.82 9.09
CA TRP A 43 36.94 21.19 7.95
C TRP A 43 37.79 21.30 6.67
N ASN A 44 38.25 20.17 6.15
CA ASN A 44 39.08 20.11 4.95
C ASN A 44 38.57 19.09 3.92
N LYS A 45 39.18 19.08 2.73
CA LYS A 45 38.79 18.22 1.59
C LYS A 45 38.80 16.71 1.90
N SER A 46 39.53 16.27 2.93
CA SER A 46 39.54 14.86 3.36
C SER A 46 38.23 14.46 4.06
N TRP A 47 37.55 15.40 4.71
CA TRP A 47 36.28 15.21 5.41
C TRP A 47 35.11 15.67 4.53
N LYS A 48 34.68 14.80 3.61
CA LYS A 48 33.78 15.20 2.52
C LYS A 48 32.44 15.77 2.96
N ARG A 49 31.91 15.34 4.11
CA ARG A 49 30.57 15.71 4.58
C ARG A 49 30.59 16.10 6.05
N ARG A 50 29.68 17.01 6.43
CA ARG A 50 29.34 17.26 7.84
C ARG A 50 27.84 17.42 8.05
N LEU A 51 27.40 17.10 9.25
CA LEU A 51 26.05 17.36 9.76
C LEU A 51 26.12 18.46 10.80
N VAL A 52 25.18 19.40 10.73
CA VAL A 52 24.95 20.38 11.79
C VAL A 52 23.87 19.83 12.70
N LEU A 53 24.18 19.74 13.99
CA LEU A 53 23.35 19.11 15.00
C LEU A 53 22.92 20.12 16.07
N GLU A 54 21.67 20.00 16.50
CA GLU A 54 21.13 20.74 17.64
C GLU A 54 20.48 19.80 18.63
N ILE A 55 20.71 20.01 19.94
CA ILE A 55 20.01 19.26 20.98
C ILE A 55 18.53 19.67 20.97
N GLN A 56 17.65 18.68 20.88
CA GLN A 56 16.21 18.91 20.88
C GLN A 56 15.73 19.48 22.23
N ARG A 57 14.95 20.57 22.19
CA ARG A 57 14.41 21.24 23.38
C ARG A 57 13.61 20.30 24.31
N TYR A 58 12.95 19.28 23.76
CA TYR A 58 12.06 18.38 24.50
C TYR A 58 12.73 17.09 25.04
N SER A 59 14.06 17.05 25.20
CA SER A 59 14.75 15.88 25.80
C SER A 59 14.53 15.76 27.32
N GLN A 60 13.31 16.03 27.80
CA GLN A 60 12.96 16.28 29.20
C GLN A 60 13.27 15.10 30.13
N THR A 61 13.17 13.86 29.64
CA THR A 61 13.45 12.66 30.42
C THR A 61 14.93 12.51 30.78
N TRP A 62 15.85 13.02 29.96
CA TRP A 62 17.30 12.80 30.12
C TRP A 62 18.10 14.10 30.07
N ASN A 63 17.51 15.22 30.48
CA ASN A 63 18.15 16.55 30.46
C ASN A 63 19.50 16.60 31.21
N LYS A 64 19.67 15.79 32.27
CA LYS A 64 20.92 15.66 33.06
C LYS A 64 21.94 14.69 32.46
N SER A 65 21.63 13.99 31.37
CA SER A 65 22.57 13.05 30.75
C SER A 65 23.77 13.80 30.17
N PRO A 66 25.03 13.36 30.43
CA PRO A 66 26.22 13.95 29.81
C PRO A 66 26.36 13.57 28.33
N TYR A 67 25.55 12.62 27.86
CA TYR A 67 25.61 12.07 26.53
C TYR A 67 24.50 12.61 25.65
N VAL A 68 24.86 12.87 24.39
CA VAL A 68 23.94 13.23 23.33
C VAL A 68 24.01 12.14 22.28
N TRP A 69 22.85 11.67 21.86
CA TRP A 69 22.68 10.65 20.82
C TRP A 69 22.14 11.30 19.56
N VAL A 70 22.63 10.85 18.41
CA VAL A 70 22.15 11.24 17.09
C VAL A 70 22.06 10.00 16.20
N LYS A 71 21.02 9.99 15.35
CA LYS A 71 20.74 8.95 14.36
C LYS A 71 20.58 9.60 13.00
N PHE A 72 21.21 9.03 11.97
CA PHE A 72 21.20 9.58 10.62
C PHE A 72 21.56 8.52 9.57
N HIS A 73 21.24 8.79 8.29
CA HIS A 73 21.62 7.94 7.16
C HIS A 73 22.81 8.55 6.39
N PRO A 74 24.05 8.05 6.58
CA PRO A 74 25.24 8.55 5.86
C PRO A 74 25.32 8.12 4.39
N GLY A 75 24.41 7.26 3.91
CA GLY A 75 24.60 6.52 2.67
C GLY A 75 25.89 5.70 2.72
N THR A 76 26.58 5.58 1.60
CA THR A 76 27.83 4.80 1.49
C THR A 76 29.10 5.60 1.80
N SER A 77 28.96 6.78 2.40
CA SER A 77 30.08 7.70 2.60
C SER A 77 30.97 7.33 3.80
N ILE A 78 30.41 6.64 4.82
CA ILE A 78 31.15 6.22 6.02
C ILE A 78 31.98 4.95 5.78
N ILE A 79 32.94 4.70 6.67
CA ILE A 79 33.64 3.40 6.78
C ILE A 79 32.86 2.50 7.76
N SER A 80 32.87 1.19 7.51
CA SER A 80 32.40 0.20 8.49
C SER A 80 33.09 0.40 9.86
N GLY A 81 32.31 0.38 10.93
CA GLY A 81 32.76 0.70 12.29
C GLY A 81 32.90 2.19 12.60
N GLY A 82 32.79 3.09 11.61
CA GLY A 82 32.71 4.54 11.82
C GLY A 82 34.01 5.19 12.31
N LYS A 83 35.17 4.64 11.95
CA LYS A 83 36.49 5.26 12.27
C LYS A 83 36.63 6.66 11.70
N ASP A 84 35.89 6.97 10.63
CA ASP A 84 35.81 8.28 10.01
C ASP A 84 34.69 9.15 10.59
N ILE A 85 34.33 9.00 11.86
CA ILE A 85 33.36 9.88 12.53
C ILE A 85 34.07 10.76 13.54
N ARG A 86 33.83 12.08 13.48
CA ARG A 86 34.27 13.04 14.49
C ARG A 86 33.14 13.98 14.84
N VAL A 87 33.08 14.43 16.09
CA VAL A 87 32.11 15.41 16.55
C VAL A 87 32.83 16.58 17.19
N PHE A 88 32.50 17.79 16.74
CA PHE A 88 33.03 19.04 17.26
C PHE A 88 31.90 19.89 17.84
N HIS A 89 32.24 20.66 18.87
CA HIS A 89 31.43 21.80 19.29
C HIS A 89 31.72 23.00 18.37
N GLU A 90 30.77 23.94 18.22
CA GLU A 90 30.95 25.16 17.41
C GLU A 90 32.19 25.98 17.77
N SER A 91 32.64 25.89 19.03
CA SER A 91 33.92 26.47 19.49
C SER A 91 35.18 25.77 18.96
N GLY A 92 35.08 24.82 18.03
CA GLY A 92 36.21 24.07 17.48
C GLY A 92 36.75 22.94 18.38
N THR A 93 36.11 22.65 19.52
CA THR A 93 36.55 21.58 20.42
C THR A 93 36.08 20.19 19.94
N GLU A 94 37.00 19.26 19.68
CA GLU A 94 36.67 17.85 19.44
C GLU A 94 36.09 17.20 20.71
N LEU A 95 34.96 16.50 20.56
CA LEU A 95 34.22 15.82 21.62
C LEU A 95 34.44 14.31 21.59
N PRO A 96 34.49 13.63 22.76
CA PRO A 96 34.55 12.17 22.81
C PRO A 96 33.32 11.52 22.17
N VAL A 97 33.55 10.50 21.32
CA VAL A 97 32.49 9.76 20.61
C VAL A 97 32.45 8.28 20.98
N PHE A 98 31.26 7.71 20.94
CA PHE A 98 30.97 6.28 20.92
C PHE A 98 30.15 6.00 19.67
N VAL A 99 30.73 5.28 18.72
CA VAL A 99 29.99 4.82 17.53
C VAL A 99 29.17 3.60 17.97
N VAL A 100 27.85 3.77 18.07
CA VAL A 100 26.94 2.65 18.40
C VAL A 100 26.89 1.70 17.22
N PHE A 101 26.68 2.24 16.02
CA PHE A 101 26.66 1.46 14.79
C PHE A 101 26.95 2.35 13.59
N ALA A 102 27.78 1.86 12.67
CA ALA A 102 28.15 2.53 11.44
C ALA A 102 28.49 1.49 10.38
N GLU A 103 27.60 1.35 9.40
CA GLU A 103 27.82 0.50 8.23
C GLU A 103 27.39 1.25 6.98
N PRO A 104 28.17 1.20 5.88
CA PRO A 104 27.80 1.85 4.63
C PRO A 104 26.38 1.49 4.18
N GLY A 105 25.59 2.51 3.86
CA GLY A 105 24.20 2.39 3.39
C GLY A 105 23.16 2.16 4.50
N ARG A 106 23.57 1.91 5.74
CA ARG A 106 22.66 1.67 6.87
C ARG A 106 22.50 2.92 7.71
N GLU A 107 21.50 2.91 8.57
CA GLU A 107 21.34 3.93 9.60
C GLU A 107 22.53 3.89 10.56
N CYS A 108 23.11 5.06 10.84
CA CYS A 108 24.23 5.24 11.75
C CYS A 108 23.74 5.87 13.06
N GLU A 109 24.24 5.36 14.17
CA GLU A 109 23.98 5.88 15.51
C GLU A 109 25.30 6.24 16.20
N VAL A 110 25.36 7.47 16.72
CA VAL A 110 26.53 8.00 17.42
C VAL A 110 26.09 8.61 18.73
N VAL A 111 26.83 8.31 19.80
CA VAL A 111 26.72 8.98 21.09
C VAL A 111 27.97 9.81 21.31
N PHE A 112 27.84 11.07 21.72
CA PHE A 112 28.97 11.92 22.06
C PHE A 112 28.77 12.59 23.42
N ARG A 113 29.88 12.93 24.08
CA ARG A 113 29.83 13.57 25.41
C ARG A 113 29.78 15.09 25.26
N ALA A 114 28.69 15.68 25.73
CA ALA A 114 28.47 17.13 25.76
C ALA A 114 27.85 17.53 27.11
N ASN A 115 28.67 17.51 28.16
CA ASN A 115 28.33 17.89 29.53
C ASN A 115 27.78 19.34 29.54
N SER A 116 26.44 19.48 29.50
CA SER A 116 25.65 20.74 29.51
C SER A 116 25.98 21.85 28.49
N ARG A 117 26.89 21.69 27.53
CA ARG A 117 27.16 22.70 26.49
C ARG A 117 25.91 22.94 25.62
N SER A 118 25.40 24.17 25.62
CA SER A 118 24.49 24.70 24.59
C SER A 118 25.30 25.07 23.35
N GLY A 119 24.65 25.11 22.18
CA GLY A 119 25.32 25.46 20.93
C GLY A 119 25.09 24.44 19.82
N LYS A 120 25.68 24.70 18.65
CA LYS A 120 25.71 23.76 17.53
C LYS A 120 26.83 22.74 17.70
N PHE A 121 26.59 21.55 17.14
CA PHE A 121 27.61 20.51 17.04
C PHE A 121 27.77 20.10 15.58
N TYR A 122 28.99 19.80 15.19
CA TYR A 122 29.36 19.41 13.83
C TYR A 122 29.84 17.96 13.82
N LEU A 123 29.11 17.08 13.13
CA LEU A 123 29.51 15.68 12.94
C LEU A 123 30.09 15.50 11.55
N TYR A 124 31.38 15.17 11.46
CA TYR A 124 32.10 15.01 10.21
C TYR A 124 32.24 13.53 9.85
N TYR A 125 32.14 13.24 8.55
CA TYR A 125 32.31 11.90 7.99
C TYR A 125 32.73 11.91 6.52
N GLY A 126 33.10 10.74 5.97
CA GLY A 126 33.50 10.59 4.57
C GLY A 126 35.01 10.61 4.32
N ASN A 127 35.82 10.44 5.37
CA ASN A 127 37.27 10.38 5.26
C ASN A 127 37.76 8.92 5.33
N ARG A 128 37.88 8.27 4.16
CA ARG A 128 38.29 6.85 4.06
C ARG A 128 39.69 6.54 4.62
N LYS A 129 40.54 7.55 4.80
CA LYS A 129 41.90 7.41 5.33
C LYS A 129 42.00 7.81 6.81
N ALA A 130 40.88 8.12 7.46
CA ALA A 130 40.89 8.51 8.87
C ALA A 130 41.38 7.35 9.76
N GLY A 131 42.30 7.67 10.67
CA GLY A 131 42.62 6.80 11.80
C GLY A 131 41.52 6.81 12.87
N GLU A 132 41.76 6.16 14.00
CA GLU A 132 40.84 6.17 15.14
C GLU A 132 40.61 7.60 15.68
N PRO A 133 39.42 7.88 16.27
CA PRO A 133 39.18 9.14 16.96
C PRO A 133 40.18 9.37 18.09
N ALA A 134 40.69 10.60 18.22
CA ALA A 134 41.59 10.97 19.30
C ALA A 134 40.89 10.88 20.66
N LYS A 135 39.58 11.17 20.69
CA LYS A 135 38.73 11.06 21.88
C LYS A 135 37.64 10.02 21.67
N VAL A 136 37.81 8.86 22.31
CA VAL A 136 36.81 7.79 22.33
C VAL A 136 36.19 7.61 23.71
N ILE A 137 34.89 7.36 23.75
CA ILE A 137 34.21 6.91 24.95
C ILE A 137 34.42 5.39 25.04
N LYS A 138 35.17 4.92 26.04
CA LYS A 138 35.43 3.48 26.20
C LYS A 138 34.22 2.71 26.75
N LYS A 139 33.37 3.38 27.54
CA LYS A 139 32.26 2.77 28.26
C LYS A 139 31.11 3.77 28.39
N LEU A 140 29.90 3.33 28.06
CA LEU A 140 28.66 4.06 28.35
C LEU A 140 28.11 3.55 29.67
N ASP A 141 27.85 4.44 30.62
CA ASP A 141 27.22 4.15 31.93
C ASP A 141 25.72 4.50 31.94
N ARG A 142 25.13 4.68 30.75
CA ARG A 142 23.75 5.10 30.49
C ARG A 142 23.21 4.42 29.23
N GLY A 143 21.89 4.33 29.15
CA GLY A 143 21.14 3.75 28.04
C GLY A 143 21.13 2.23 28.03
N LEU A 144 20.33 1.69 27.12
CA LEU A 144 20.27 0.27 26.80
C LEU A 144 20.56 0.12 25.31
N LEU A 145 21.57 -0.67 24.98
CA LEU A 145 21.92 -1.00 23.61
C LEU A 145 21.46 -2.42 23.30
N LEU A 146 20.91 -2.63 22.12
CA LEU A 146 20.68 -3.95 21.55
C LEU A 146 21.65 -4.14 20.40
N GLU A 147 22.37 -5.26 20.39
CA GLU A 147 23.09 -5.77 19.22
C GLU A 147 22.50 -7.12 18.81
N THR A 148 22.43 -7.38 17.50
CA THR A 148 22.03 -8.69 16.97
C THR A 148 23.05 -9.21 15.98
N ARG A 149 23.24 -10.53 15.98
CA ARG A 149 24.19 -11.24 15.11
C ARG A 149 23.59 -12.52 14.55
N GLN A 150 24.18 -13.05 13.49
CA GLN A 150 23.85 -14.40 13.03
C GLN A 150 24.19 -15.42 14.11
N ARG A 151 23.34 -16.43 14.30
CA ARG A 151 23.63 -17.56 15.19
C ARG A 151 24.46 -18.61 14.45
N PRO A 152 25.70 -18.89 14.88
CA PRO A 152 26.46 -20.04 14.38
C PRO A 152 25.83 -21.37 14.86
N PRO A 153 26.09 -22.49 14.17
CA PRO A 153 25.66 -23.80 14.66
C PRO A 153 26.35 -24.14 15.99
N GLY A 154 25.62 -24.81 16.89
CA GLY A 154 26.17 -25.28 18.16
C GLY A 154 25.14 -25.27 19.30
N ARG A 155 25.49 -25.91 20.42
CA ARG A 155 24.69 -25.87 21.65
C ARG A 155 24.92 -24.55 22.40
N CYS A 156 23.89 -24.10 23.10
CA CYS A 156 23.90 -22.89 23.91
C CYS A 156 23.21 -23.13 25.27
N MET A 157 23.88 -23.89 26.12
CA MET A 157 23.36 -24.28 27.43
C MET A 157 23.85 -23.41 28.58
N THR A 158 24.88 -22.59 28.35
CA THR A 158 25.46 -21.71 29.38
C THR A 158 25.82 -20.34 28.81
N VAL A 159 26.04 -19.36 29.68
CA VAL A 159 26.60 -18.04 29.30
C VAL A 159 27.94 -18.18 28.57
N GLY A 160 28.79 -19.14 28.97
CA GLY A 160 30.08 -19.39 28.32
C GLY A 160 29.92 -19.84 26.87
N GLU A 161 28.97 -20.75 26.63
CA GLU A 161 28.65 -21.20 25.27
C GLU A 161 27.99 -20.12 24.43
N TRP A 162 27.09 -19.33 25.02
CA TRP A 162 26.50 -18.18 24.35
C TRP A 162 27.60 -17.19 23.92
N ARG A 163 28.56 -16.87 24.79
CA ARG A 163 29.69 -15.98 24.46
C ARG A 163 30.58 -16.57 23.36
N ARG A 164 30.83 -17.88 23.38
CA ARG A 164 31.56 -18.58 22.32
C ARG A 164 30.86 -18.41 20.97
N LEU A 165 29.55 -18.67 20.90
CA LEU A 165 28.76 -18.50 19.68
C LEU A 165 28.71 -17.04 19.22
N TRP A 166 28.51 -16.10 20.15
CA TRP A 166 28.51 -14.66 19.88
C TRP A 166 29.82 -14.17 19.26
N ASN A 167 30.95 -14.65 19.79
CA ASN A 167 32.28 -14.30 19.32
C ASN A 167 32.66 -15.02 18.01
N ALA A 168 32.12 -16.23 17.78
CA ALA A 168 32.28 -16.97 16.52
C ALA A 168 31.43 -16.40 15.37
N SER A 169 30.42 -15.58 15.68
CA SER A 169 29.57 -14.98 14.65
C SER A 169 30.32 -13.93 13.83
N SER A 170 30.46 -14.19 12.52
CA SER A 170 31.09 -13.29 11.56
C SER A 170 30.15 -12.20 11.04
N VAL A 171 28.83 -12.33 11.26
CA VAL A 171 27.82 -11.44 10.69
C VAL A 171 27.11 -10.65 11.79
N LYS A 172 27.42 -9.35 11.87
CA LYS A 172 26.67 -8.40 12.70
C LYS A 172 25.47 -7.86 11.92
N TYR A 173 24.27 -8.18 12.40
CA TYR A 173 23.06 -7.65 11.81
C TYR A 173 22.83 -6.20 12.19
N GLY A 174 23.21 -5.75 13.39
CA GLY A 174 23.15 -4.33 13.73
C GLY A 174 23.21 -4.07 15.21
N ARG A 175 23.36 -2.79 15.58
CA ARG A 175 23.35 -2.32 16.96
C ARG A 175 22.63 -0.97 17.04
N GLY A 176 21.88 -0.73 18.10
CA GLY A 176 21.19 0.54 18.31
C GLY A 176 20.82 0.78 19.77
N ALA A 177 20.58 2.04 20.09
CA ALA A 177 20.01 2.43 21.38
C ALA A 177 18.50 2.17 21.41
N ILE A 178 18.04 1.39 22.37
CA ILE A 178 16.60 1.15 22.57
C ILE A 178 15.93 2.42 23.10
N ARG A 179 14.81 2.81 22.49
CA ARG A 179 14.05 4.00 22.87
C ARG A 179 12.56 3.71 22.92
N ALA A 180 11.83 4.48 23.73
CA ALA A 180 10.38 4.52 23.64
C ALA A 180 9.99 5.12 22.28
N VAL A 181 9.23 4.38 21.47
CA VAL A 181 8.64 4.87 20.23
C VAL A 181 7.21 5.29 20.54
N ALA A 182 6.77 6.44 20.02
CA ALA A 182 5.46 7.02 20.32
C ALA A 182 4.32 5.98 20.33
N GLY A 183 3.69 5.80 21.51
CA GLY A 183 2.56 4.87 21.72
C GLY A 183 2.93 3.44 22.15
N ARG A 184 4.21 3.06 22.22
CA ARG A 184 4.66 1.78 22.80
C ARG A 184 5.78 2.07 23.81
N HIS A 185 5.56 1.74 25.08
CA HIS A 185 6.64 1.79 26.07
C HIS A 185 7.72 0.79 25.63
N GLY A 186 8.91 1.29 25.27
CA GLY A 186 10.05 0.40 25.02
C GLY A 186 10.32 -0.45 26.26
N ALA A 187 10.72 -1.70 26.08
CA ALA A 187 11.04 -2.64 27.14
C ALA A 187 12.24 -3.50 26.73
N VAL A 188 12.79 -4.28 27.67
CA VAL A 188 13.75 -5.35 27.35
C VAL A 188 12.96 -6.50 26.74
N TRP A 189 12.69 -6.38 25.45
CA TRP A 189 11.84 -7.31 24.72
C TRP A 189 12.15 -7.29 23.24
N ASP A 190 12.28 -8.48 22.69
CA ASP A 190 12.44 -8.75 21.28
C ASP A 190 11.31 -9.69 20.84
N GLY A 191 10.43 -9.24 19.95
CA GLY A 191 9.49 -10.13 19.23
C GLY A 191 9.87 -10.32 17.76
N TYR A 192 10.98 -9.71 17.34
CA TYR A 192 11.56 -9.74 16.00
C TYR A 192 12.93 -9.05 16.02
N ASN A 193 13.91 -9.61 15.31
CA ASN A 193 15.21 -8.97 15.14
C ASN A 193 15.07 -7.62 14.40
N PRO A 194 15.33 -6.45 15.04
CA PRO A 194 15.15 -5.15 14.41
C PRO A 194 16.24 -4.78 13.40
N PHE A 195 17.28 -5.59 13.27
CA PHE A 195 18.41 -5.31 12.39
C PHE A 195 18.67 -6.36 11.33
N GLY A 196 17.88 -7.44 11.28
CA GLY A 196 18.11 -8.56 10.38
C GLY A 196 17.06 -9.66 10.44
N PRO A 197 17.41 -10.88 10.03
CA PRO A 197 16.50 -12.02 9.99
C PRO A 197 15.91 -12.37 11.35
N SER A 198 14.67 -12.82 11.30
CA SER A 198 13.83 -13.23 12.42
C SER A 198 14.02 -14.70 12.85
N SER A 199 15.09 -15.34 12.43
CA SER A 199 15.43 -16.72 12.78
C SER A 199 16.94 -16.89 12.67
N ARG A 200 17.50 -17.84 13.43
CA ARG A 200 18.95 -18.13 13.42
C ARG A 200 19.78 -16.88 13.73
N TYR A 201 19.42 -16.18 14.81
CA TYR A 201 20.10 -14.98 15.28
C TYR A 201 20.33 -15.02 16.80
N MET A 202 21.17 -14.12 17.27
CA MET A 202 21.44 -13.90 18.69
C MET A 202 21.22 -12.43 19.02
N SER A 203 20.67 -12.15 20.19
CA SER A 203 20.41 -10.80 20.71
C SER A 203 21.21 -10.53 21.98
N TYR A 204 21.77 -9.33 22.08
CA TYR A 204 22.52 -8.87 23.24
C TYR A 204 22.08 -7.48 23.65
N TYR A 205 21.32 -7.43 24.73
CA TYR A 205 21.01 -6.22 25.44
C TYR A 205 22.11 -5.92 26.45
N CYS A 206 22.66 -4.71 26.42
CA CYS A 206 23.71 -4.28 27.35
C CYS A 206 23.51 -2.82 27.71
N GLY A 207 23.55 -2.51 29.01
CA GLY A 207 23.32 -1.15 29.50
C GLY A 207 23.49 -1.02 31.00
N TYR A 208 22.94 0.06 31.55
CA TYR A 208 22.91 0.30 32.99
C TYR A 208 21.48 0.55 33.46
N ILE A 209 20.99 -0.33 34.33
CA ILE A 209 19.67 -0.22 34.93
C ILE A 209 19.75 0.64 36.19
N SER A 210 18.80 1.55 36.37
CA SER A 210 18.65 2.37 37.55
C SER A 210 17.76 1.68 38.57
N VAL A 211 18.35 1.36 39.71
CA VAL A 211 17.70 0.77 40.88
C VAL A 211 17.30 1.91 41.81
N PRO A 212 15.99 2.13 42.06
CA PRO A 212 15.53 3.31 42.81
C PRO A 212 15.72 3.20 44.32
N ARG A 213 15.84 1.98 44.86
CA ARG A 213 16.00 1.70 46.29
C ARG A 213 16.73 0.39 46.52
N ASP A 214 17.36 0.28 47.67
CA ASP A 214 17.97 -0.96 48.13
C ASP A 214 16.91 -2.05 48.28
N GLY A 215 17.28 -3.30 47.99
CA GLY A 215 16.43 -4.46 48.29
C GLY A 215 16.71 -5.69 47.44
N SER A 216 15.89 -6.72 47.64
CA SER A 216 15.90 -7.93 46.82
C SER A 216 15.03 -7.73 45.58
N TYR A 217 15.64 -7.83 44.40
CA TYR A 217 14.98 -7.75 43.11
C TYR A 217 14.91 -9.15 42.51
N SER A 218 13.75 -9.52 41.99
CA SER A 218 13.60 -10.74 41.19
C SER A 218 13.65 -10.38 39.71
N PHE A 219 14.50 -11.03 38.93
CA PHE A 219 14.53 -10.91 37.47
C PHE A 219 13.97 -12.19 36.85
N SER A 220 13.24 -12.06 35.75
CA SER A 220 12.62 -13.18 35.05
C SER A 220 12.84 -13.11 33.54
N THR A 221 12.80 -14.27 32.87
CA THR A 221 12.90 -14.36 31.42
C THR A 221 11.77 -15.19 30.82
N ALA A 222 11.32 -14.84 29.61
CA ALA A 222 10.60 -15.75 28.74
C ALA A 222 11.17 -15.65 27.32
N SER A 223 11.53 -16.77 26.71
CA SER A 223 12.12 -16.76 25.38
C SER A 223 11.78 -18.01 24.59
N ASP A 224 11.77 -17.85 23.26
CA ASP A 224 11.91 -18.98 22.34
C ASP A 224 13.40 -19.24 22.16
N ASP A 225 13.84 -20.44 22.53
CA ASP A 225 15.22 -20.84 22.76
C ASP A 225 15.96 -20.04 23.88
N GLY A 226 17.26 -20.25 23.99
CA GLY A 226 18.05 -19.93 25.18
C GLY A 226 18.14 -18.44 25.54
N SER A 227 17.99 -18.11 26.83
CA SER A 227 18.23 -16.76 27.36
C SER A 227 18.96 -16.73 28.70
N PHE A 228 19.74 -15.67 28.93
CA PHE A 228 20.55 -15.47 30.13
C PHE A 228 20.56 -13.99 30.53
N LEU A 229 20.38 -13.68 31.80
CA LEU A 229 20.39 -12.32 32.32
C LEU A 229 21.41 -12.19 33.45
N LEU A 230 22.30 -11.22 33.31
CA LEU A 230 23.31 -10.89 34.31
C LEU A 230 23.12 -9.48 34.84
N VAL A 231 23.37 -9.31 36.14
CA VAL A 231 23.46 -8.01 36.82
C VAL A 231 24.82 -7.89 37.49
N ASP A 232 25.55 -6.80 37.20
CA ASP A 232 26.94 -6.60 37.64
C ASP A 232 27.87 -7.78 37.34
N GLY A 233 27.63 -8.44 36.20
CA GLY A 233 28.41 -9.60 35.75
C GLY A 233 28.06 -10.92 36.45
N LYS A 234 27.11 -10.92 37.40
CA LYS A 234 26.60 -12.14 38.04
C LYS A 234 25.36 -12.64 37.30
N LEU A 235 25.33 -13.93 36.98
CA LEU A 235 24.13 -14.58 36.42
C LEU A 235 23.00 -14.56 37.45
N VAL A 236 21.84 -14.06 37.06
CA VAL A 236 20.65 -13.94 37.93
C VAL A 236 19.53 -14.86 37.46
N VAL A 237 19.27 -14.92 36.15
CA VAL A 237 18.27 -15.84 35.58
C VAL A 237 18.78 -16.43 34.27
N GLU A 238 18.46 -17.70 34.04
CA GLU A 238 18.71 -18.39 32.79
C GLU A 238 17.53 -19.29 32.41
N TRP A 239 17.36 -19.49 31.12
CA TRP A 239 16.52 -20.51 30.53
C TRP A 239 17.23 -21.03 29.29
N PRO A 240 18.12 -22.02 29.43
CA PRO A 240 18.99 -22.48 28.35
C PRO A 240 18.31 -23.50 27.42
N GLY A 241 18.89 -23.68 26.23
CA GLY A 241 18.50 -24.74 25.29
C GLY A 241 17.32 -24.38 24.40
N ASN A 242 16.85 -25.36 23.64
CA ASN A 242 15.77 -25.16 22.67
C ASN A 242 14.41 -25.40 23.33
N HIS A 243 13.53 -24.41 23.31
CA HIS A 243 12.21 -24.47 23.93
C HIS A 243 11.30 -23.35 23.42
N GLY A 244 9.99 -23.54 23.53
CA GLY A 244 9.02 -22.46 23.27
C GLY A 244 8.91 -21.45 24.42
N ALA A 245 8.46 -20.23 24.13
CA ALA A 245 8.33 -19.16 25.12
C ALA A 245 7.22 -19.34 26.18
N GLY A 246 6.27 -20.24 25.94
CA GLY A 246 5.03 -20.37 26.72
C GLY A 246 5.24 -20.55 28.22
N ALA A 247 6.23 -21.35 28.64
CA ALA A 247 6.46 -21.65 30.05
C ALA A 247 6.99 -20.43 30.85
N GLY A 248 7.61 -19.44 30.20
CA GLY A 248 8.17 -18.26 30.88
C GLY A 248 7.19 -17.10 31.04
N VAL A 249 6.03 -17.12 30.37
CA VAL A 249 5.11 -15.96 30.24
C VAL A 249 4.59 -15.42 31.60
N TYR A 250 4.61 -16.24 32.65
CA TYR A 250 4.22 -15.87 34.02
C TYR A 250 5.39 -15.75 35.01
N GLY A 251 6.62 -15.63 34.51
CA GLY A 251 7.82 -15.51 35.34
C GLY A 251 8.24 -16.80 36.03
N ALA A 252 7.97 -17.96 35.42
CA ALA A 252 8.39 -19.26 35.94
C ALA A 252 9.92 -19.40 36.00
N HIS A 253 10.63 -18.80 35.03
CA HIS A 253 12.08 -18.68 35.04
C HIS A 253 12.48 -17.36 35.67
N LYS A 254 12.90 -17.40 36.93
CA LYS A 254 13.28 -16.22 37.71
C LYS A 254 14.43 -16.50 38.68
N GLY A 255 15.15 -15.45 39.05
CA GLY A 255 16.15 -15.49 40.12
C GLY A 255 16.25 -14.15 40.84
N ASN A 256 16.79 -14.20 42.05
CA ASN A 256 16.84 -13.04 42.94
C ASN A 256 18.25 -12.50 43.08
N VAL A 257 18.38 -11.18 43.16
CA VAL A 257 19.64 -10.49 43.45
C VAL A 257 19.38 -9.31 44.37
N ARG A 258 20.26 -9.10 45.36
CA ARG A 258 20.21 -7.94 46.25
C ARG A 258 20.97 -6.80 45.59
N LEU A 259 20.30 -5.66 45.39
CA LEU A 259 20.85 -4.48 44.74
C LEU A 259 20.77 -3.27 45.67
N GLN A 260 21.73 -2.36 45.52
CA GLN A 260 21.73 -1.07 46.18
C GLN A 260 21.06 -0.03 45.27
N LYS A 261 20.61 1.09 45.83
CA LYS A 261 20.16 2.23 45.05
C LYS A 261 21.30 2.73 44.18
N GLY A 262 21.10 2.80 42.88
CA GLY A 262 22.16 3.24 41.97
C GLY A 262 22.02 2.69 40.56
N MET A 263 23.12 2.78 39.80
CA MET A 263 23.22 2.23 38.46
C MET A 263 23.93 0.88 38.52
N HIS A 264 23.31 -0.16 37.97
CA HIS A 264 23.87 -1.50 37.91
C HIS A 264 24.06 -1.93 36.46
N LYS A 265 25.15 -2.62 36.16
CA LYS A 265 25.38 -3.16 34.82
C LYS A 265 24.33 -4.21 34.54
N PHE A 266 23.69 -4.13 33.37
CA PHE A 266 22.64 -5.05 32.95
C PHE A 266 23.03 -5.69 31.62
N GLU A 267 22.91 -7.00 31.54
CA GLU A 267 23.14 -7.78 30.33
C GLU A 267 22.02 -8.79 30.16
N TYR A 268 21.41 -8.85 28.98
CA TYR A 268 20.44 -9.87 28.63
C TYR A 268 20.78 -10.46 27.26
N MET A 269 21.09 -11.74 27.27
CA MET A 269 21.62 -12.53 26.17
C MET A 269 20.52 -13.49 25.72
N HIS A 270 20.28 -13.55 24.42
CA HIS A 270 19.29 -14.45 23.83
C HIS A 270 19.83 -15.06 22.55
N GLU A 271 19.36 -16.24 22.22
CA GLU A 271 19.65 -16.93 20.99
C GLU A 271 18.37 -17.57 20.44
N SER A 272 18.22 -17.59 19.11
CA SER A 272 17.16 -18.32 18.41
C SER A 272 17.80 -19.25 17.38
N GLY A 273 17.64 -20.56 17.57
CA GLY A 273 18.03 -21.64 16.66
C GLY A 273 17.03 -21.92 15.55
N GLY A 274 15.77 -21.55 15.74
CA GLY A 274 14.66 -21.70 14.79
C GLY A 274 13.34 -21.25 15.42
N GLY A 275 12.20 -21.55 14.81
CA GLY A 275 10.91 -21.43 15.49
C GLY A 275 10.33 -20.01 15.68
N GLY A 276 9.50 -19.87 16.71
CA GLY A 276 8.67 -18.70 17.00
C GLY A 276 9.40 -17.69 17.88
N GLN A 277 10.23 -16.85 17.29
CA GLN A 277 11.06 -15.87 18.00
C GLN A 277 10.33 -15.03 19.08
N CYS A 278 10.88 -15.03 20.28
CA CYS A 278 10.77 -13.89 21.19
C CYS A 278 11.79 -14.01 22.33
N CYS A 279 12.14 -12.89 22.96
CA CYS A 279 12.75 -12.87 24.28
C CYS A 279 12.24 -11.68 25.08
N VAL A 280 12.05 -11.86 26.37
CA VAL A 280 11.55 -10.82 27.26
C VAL A 280 12.22 -10.91 28.62
N ALA A 281 12.66 -9.76 29.14
CA ALA A 281 13.10 -9.66 30.52
C ALA A 281 12.06 -8.92 31.38
N GLY A 282 11.69 -9.54 32.47
CA GLY A 282 10.83 -9.00 33.51
C GLY A 282 11.58 -8.79 34.82
N TRP A 283 10.99 -8.00 35.70
CA TRP A 283 11.43 -7.84 37.08
C TRP A 283 10.26 -7.78 38.05
N THR A 284 10.52 -8.11 39.30
CA THR A 284 9.68 -7.81 40.46
C THR A 284 10.54 -7.01 41.43
N LYS A 285 10.19 -5.75 41.67
CA LYS A 285 10.94 -4.88 42.58
C LYS A 285 10.60 -5.25 44.04
N PRO A 286 11.41 -4.86 45.04
CA PRO A 286 11.09 -5.08 46.44
C PRO A 286 9.67 -4.59 46.75
N GLY A 287 8.81 -5.43 47.33
CA GLY A 287 7.43 -5.10 47.68
C GLY A 287 6.39 -5.17 46.54
N ASP A 288 6.80 -5.37 45.28
CA ASP A 288 5.85 -5.62 44.19
C ASP A 288 5.31 -7.06 44.27
N LYS A 289 4.04 -7.27 43.90
CA LYS A 289 3.38 -8.60 43.90
C LYS A 289 3.35 -9.30 42.54
N ARG A 290 3.68 -8.59 41.46
CA ARG A 290 3.58 -9.09 40.09
C ARG A 290 4.86 -8.78 39.31
N VAL A 291 5.21 -9.68 38.41
CA VAL A 291 6.26 -9.45 37.42
C VAL A 291 5.80 -8.35 36.47
N ALA A 292 6.68 -7.39 36.21
CA ALA A 292 6.51 -6.36 35.19
C ALA A 292 7.61 -6.49 34.13
N LEU A 293 7.31 -6.15 32.88
CA LEU A 293 8.35 -5.99 31.86
C LEU A 293 9.33 -4.91 32.31
N ILE A 294 10.63 -5.13 32.12
CA ILE A 294 11.63 -4.10 32.44
C ILE A 294 11.48 -2.99 31.41
N PRO A 295 11.01 -1.81 31.81
CA PRO A 295 10.72 -0.74 30.88
C PRO A 295 11.99 0.04 30.52
N ILE A 296 12.01 0.66 29.35
CA ILE A 296 13.19 1.40 28.87
C ILE A 296 13.56 2.58 29.77
N TYR A 297 12.60 3.17 30.49
CA TYR A 297 12.89 4.24 31.45
C TYR A 297 13.63 3.75 32.71
N ALA A 298 13.70 2.43 32.94
CA ALA A 298 14.60 1.87 33.94
C ALA A 298 16.08 2.02 33.52
N PHE A 299 16.37 2.39 32.27
CA PHE A 299 17.71 2.61 31.75
C PHE A 299 17.88 4.10 31.41
N PRO A 300 18.40 4.93 32.33
CA PRO A 300 18.59 6.34 32.06
C PRO A 300 19.36 6.62 30.77
N GLY A 301 18.70 7.29 29.82
CA GLY A 301 19.14 7.40 28.43
C GLY A 301 19.97 8.64 28.11
N PHE A 302 19.89 9.05 26.84
CA PHE A 302 20.70 10.12 26.25
C PHE A 302 19.85 11.36 25.95
N LYS A 303 20.46 12.54 25.96
CA LYS A 303 19.91 13.70 25.23
C LYS A 303 19.84 13.37 23.74
N VAL A 304 18.95 14.01 23.01
CA VAL A 304 18.74 13.72 21.58
C VAL A 304 19.13 14.94 20.76
N ALA A 305 20.01 14.75 19.79
CA ALA A 305 20.27 15.75 18.76
C ALA A 305 19.47 15.46 17.49
N ARG A 306 19.01 16.52 16.83
CA ARG A 306 18.46 16.47 15.47
C ARG A 306 19.50 17.00 14.49
N VAL A 307 19.49 16.46 13.27
CA VAL A 307 20.25 17.02 12.15
C VAL A 307 19.46 18.20 11.58
N VAL A 308 20.02 19.41 11.62
CA VAL A 308 19.37 20.63 11.09
C VAL A 308 19.90 21.03 9.71
N ALA A 309 21.14 20.64 9.38
CA ALA A 309 21.70 20.83 8.06
C ALA A 309 22.68 19.70 7.70
N THR A 310 22.94 19.55 6.42
CA THR A 310 23.95 18.66 5.87
C THR A 310 24.74 19.44 4.84
N GLU A 311 26.06 19.36 4.92
CA GLU A 311 26.96 20.11 4.07
C GLU A 311 27.99 19.17 3.44
N LYS A 312 28.50 19.58 2.28
CA LYS A 312 29.48 18.84 1.49
C LYS A 312 30.56 19.80 1.03
N VAL A 313 31.83 19.42 1.21
CA VAL A 313 32.96 20.29 0.88
C VAL A 313 32.88 20.72 -0.58
N GLY A 314 33.00 22.02 -0.84
CA GLY A 314 33.03 22.59 -2.19
C GLY A 314 31.70 22.53 -2.95
N SER A 315 30.60 22.13 -2.30
CA SER A 315 29.28 22.01 -2.94
C SER A 315 28.22 22.83 -2.20
N THR A 316 27.40 23.54 -2.97
CA THR A 316 26.18 24.20 -2.48
C THR A 316 24.99 23.24 -2.41
N VAL A 317 25.17 21.99 -2.85
CA VAL A 317 24.16 20.93 -2.83
C VAL A 317 24.68 19.76 -2.01
N ALA A 318 23.91 19.38 -1.00
CA ALA A 318 24.15 18.22 -0.17
C ALA A 318 22.83 17.48 0.02
N ALA A 319 22.67 16.37 -0.69
CA ALA A 319 21.48 15.55 -0.60
C ALA A 319 21.44 14.82 0.75
N ARG A 320 20.27 14.81 1.38
CA ARG A 320 19.94 13.97 2.53
C ARG A 320 18.51 13.50 2.36
N LEU A 321 18.24 12.29 2.82
CA LEU A 321 16.91 11.72 2.82
C LEU A 321 16.59 11.15 4.19
N SER A 322 15.31 11.19 4.56
CA SER A 322 14.73 10.42 5.65
C SER A 322 13.46 9.73 5.18
N PHE A 323 13.00 8.75 5.96
CA PHE A 323 11.77 8.05 5.67
C PHE A 323 11.06 7.60 6.94
N SER A 324 9.74 7.46 6.84
CA SER A 324 8.90 6.87 7.89
C SER A 324 7.96 5.83 7.28
N ARG A 325 7.87 4.67 7.94
CA ARG A 325 6.83 3.69 7.65
C ARG A 325 5.50 4.20 8.22
N GLU A 326 4.50 4.36 7.37
CA GLU A 326 3.21 4.94 7.77
C GLU A 326 2.17 3.88 8.11
N THR A 327 1.95 2.96 7.18
CA THR A 327 0.92 1.92 7.30
C THR A 327 1.38 0.61 6.67
N LEU A 328 0.82 -0.47 7.18
CA LEU A 328 0.95 -1.82 6.66
C LEU A 328 -0.44 -2.26 6.20
N TRP A 329 -0.53 -2.86 5.02
CA TRP A 329 -1.73 -3.54 4.59
C TRP A 329 -1.40 -4.96 4.17
N ARG A 330 -2.11 -5.91 4.78
CA ARG A 330 -1.91 -7.33 4.56
C ARG A 330 -2.97 -7.87 3.62
N LEU A 331 -2.52 -8.59 2.61
CA LEU A 331 -3.32 -9.45 1.76
C LEU A 331 -2.88 -10.90 2.04
N GLN A 332 -3.72 -11.88 1.67
CA GLN A 332 -3.32 -13.29 1.76
C GLN A 332 -2.04 -13.57 0.95
N SER A 333 -1.83 -12.81 -0.14
CA SER A 333 -0.70 -12.96 -1.06
C SER A 333 0.59 -12.27 -0.61
N GLY A 334 0.55 -11.40 0.41
CA GLY A 334 1.71 -10.63 0.84
C GLY A 334 1.37 -9.33 1.55
N ASN A 335 2.41 -8.63 1.98
CA ASN A 335 2.30 -7.38 2.71
C ASN A 335 2.67 -6.18 1.83
N MET A 336 1.85 -5.13 1.87
CA MET A 336 2.14 -3.83 1.25
C MET A 336 2.47 -2.80 2.31
N VAL A 337 3.54 -2.03 2.11
CA VAL A 337 4.01 -1.04 3.08
C VAL A 337 4.02 0.34 2.46
N LEU A 338 3.30 1.28 3.07
CA LEU A 338 3.36 2.69 2.70
C LEU A 338 4.50 3.37 3.47
N VAL A 339 5.41 3.97 2.72
CA VAL A 339 6.56 4.71 3.23
C VAL A 339 6.50 6.14 2.75
N ARG A 340 6.69 7.09 3.67
CA ARG A 340 6.87 8.50 3.35
C ARG A 340 8.34 8.82 3.27
N PHE A 341 8.78 9.26 2.10
CA PHE A 341 10.14 9.74 1.88
C PHE A 341 10.18 11.26 1.96
N ARG A 342 11.25 11.78 2.53
CA ARG A 342 11.51 13.21 2.65
C ARG A 342 12.89 13.52 2.13
N GLN A 343 12.98 14.50 1.23
CA GLN A 343 14.24 15.18 1.00
C GLN A 343 14.49 16.12 2.17
N GLU A 344 15.72 16.10 2.66
CA GLU A 344 16.17 16.99 3.71
C GLU A 344 17.47 17.68 3.28
N GLY A 345 17.71 18.90 3.77
CA GLY A 345 18.97 19.62 3.55
C GLY A 345 19.06 20.50 2.30
N VAL A 346 18.03 20.55 1.44
CA VAL A 346 17.96 21.52 0.33
C VAL A 346 16.55 22.10 0.27
N THR A 347 16.42 23.41 0.43
CA THR A 347 15.14 24.09 0.26
C THR A 347 14.65 23.93 -1.17
N ALA A 348 13.47 23.31 -1.33
CA ALA A 348 12.80 23.20 -2.61
C ALA A 348 12.39 24.59 -3.10
N GLN A 349 13.03 25.03 -4.18
CA GLN A 349 12.84 26.33 -4.84
C GLN A 349 12.97 26.10 -6.36
N ASP A 350 12.56 27.09 -7.15
CA ASP A 350 12.67 27.06 -8.61
C ASP A 350 14.09 26.69 -9.07
N GLY A 351 14.18 25.76 -10.02
CA GLY A 351 15.44 25.21 -10.52
C GLY A 351 16.03 24.03 -9.72
N THR A 352 15.40 23.60 -8.63
CA THR A 352 15.80 22.37 -7.91
C THR A 352 15.09 21.15 -8.50
N LYS A 353 15.85 20.12 -8.92
CA LYS A 353 15.32 18.86 -9.45
C LYS A 353 15.60 17.72 -8.47
N PHE A 354 14.61 16.86 -8.27
CA PHE A 354 14.71 15.65 -7.45
C PHE A 354 14.51 14.43 -8.33
N GLN A 355 15.30 13.38 -8.09
CA GLN A 355 15.12 12.09 -8.72
C GLN A 355 15.28 11.00 -7.66
N TRP A 356 14.20 10.28 -7.40
CA TRP A 356 14.16 9.12 -6.53
C TRP A 356 14.22 7.84 -7.34
N SER A 357 14.92 6.84 -6.80
CA SER A 357 14.77 5.42 -7.14
C SER A 357 14.55 4.67 -5.85
N PHE A 358 13.48 3.88 -5.78
CA PHE A 358 13.04 3.25 -4.54
C PHE A 358 13.60 1.83 -4.36
N GLY A 359 14.35 1.31 -5.34
CA GLY A 359 14.93 -0.03 -5.30
C GLY A 359 13.99 -1.16 -5.75
N ASP A 360 12.75 -0.85 -6.14
CA ASP A 360 11.73 -1.77 -6.65
C ASP A 360 11.40 -1.54 -8.15
N GLY A 361 12.27 -0.81 -8.85
CA GLY A 361 12.10 -0.38 -10.24
C GLY A 361 11.35 0.94 -10.40
N THR A 362 10.58 1.38 -9.41
CA THR A 362 9.84 2.64 -9.49
C THR A 362 10.71 3.87 -9.16
N THR A 363 10.22 5.04 -9.59
CA THR A 363 10.92 6.32 -9.43
C THR A 363 9.94 7.46 -9.14
N SER A 364 10.43 8.57 -8.61
CA SER A 364 9.64 9.80 -8.45
C SER A 364 10.49 11.05 -8.67
N THR A 365 9.86 12.13 -9.13
CA THR A 365 10.47 13.47 -9.25
C THR A 365 9.96 14.45 -8.19
N LEU A 366 9.05 14.02 -7.31
CA LEU A 366 8.54 14.83 -6.21
C LEU A 366 9.65 15.07 -5.16
N ALA A 367 9.65 16.24 -4.52
CA ALA A 367 10.60 16.54 -3.46
C ALA A 367 10.46 15.60 -2.25
N SER A 368 9.23 15.20 -1.92
CA SER A 368 8.91 14.34 -0.78
C SER A 368 7.77 13.38 -1.15
N PRO A 369 8.08 12.26 -1.83
CA PRO A 369 7.07 11.32 -2.31
C PRO A 369 6.56 10.39 -1.20
N ASP A 370 5.28 10.04 -1.32
CA ASP A 370 4.71 8.87 -0.66
C ASP A 370 4.83 7.67 -1.62
N HIS A 371 5.31 6.54 -1.11
CA HIS A 371 5.60 5.35 -1.93
C HIS A 371 5.06 4.09 -1.26
N VAL A 372 4.33 3.29 -2.05
CA VAL A 372 3.85 1.96 -1.65
C VAL A 372 4.78 0.90 -2.22
N TYR A 373 5.46 0.18 -1.34
CA TYR A 373 6.11 -1.07 -1.69
C TYR A 373 5.07 -2.17 -1.71
N LEU A 374 4.89 -2.80 -2.88
CA LEU A 374 3.87 -3.82 -3.10
C LEU A 374 4.20 -5.12 -2.36
N ASN A 375 5.48 -5.37 -2.10
CA ASN A 375 5.97 -6.47 -1.30
C ASN A 375 6.84 -5.95 -0.15
N ASP A 376 6.93 -6.72 0.93
CA ASP A 376 7.92 -6.49 1.98
C ASP A 376 9.29 -7.04 1.58
N GLY A 377 10.34 -6.43 2.12
CA GLY A 377 11.71 -6.76 1.80
C GLY A 377 12.67 -5.62 2.12
N VAL A 378 13.90 -5.76 1.61
CA VAL A 378 14.97 -4.77 1.78
C VAL A 378 15.19 -4.03 0.47
N TYR A 379 15.13 -2.71 0.51
CA TYR A 379 15.22 -1.85 -0.66
C TYR A 379 16.35 -0.82 -0.53
N ASN A 380 17.12 -0.63 -1.61
CA ASN A 380 18.15 0.41 -1.67
C ASN A 380 17.56 1.66 -2.32
N VAL A 381 17.23 2.65 -1.51
CA VAL A 381 16.66 3.92 -1.95
C VAL A 381 17.77 4.90 -2.27
N LYS A 382 17.64 5.60 -3.40
CA LYS A 382 18.55 6.64 -3.86
C LYS A 382 17.78 7.92 -4.14
N LEU A 383 18.30 9.03 -3.64
CA LEU A 383 17.87 10.38 -3.98
C LEU A 383 19.02 11.12 -4.65
N THR A 384 18.79 11.63 -5.85
CA THR A 384 19.65 12.62 -6.50
C THR A 384 18.99 13.99 -6.44
N VAL A 385 19.73 15.00 -5.96
CA VAL A 385 19.28 16.40 -5.93
C VAL A 385 20.19 17.22 -6.85
N THR A 386 19.60 17.99 -7.75
CA THR A 386 20.33 18.91 -8.64
C THR A 386 19.84 20.33 -8.45
N LYS A 387 20.74 21.27 -8.17
CA LYS A 387 20.44 22.71 -8.01
C LYS A 387 21.61 23.54 -8.53
N GLY A 388 21.32 24.53 -9.37
CA GLY A 388 22.34 25.44 -9.94
C GLY A 388 23.46 24.71 -10.69
N GLY A 389 23.11 23.68 -11.48
CA GLY A 389 24.07 22.87 -12.25
C GLY A 389 24.89 21.87 -11.43
N LYS A 390 24.85 21.91 -10.09
CA LYS A 390 25.52 20.95 -9.21
C LYS A 390 24.56 19.83 -8.79
N SER A 391 25.08 18.62 -8.61
CA SER A 391 24.31 17.45 -8.19
C SER A 391 24.96 16.72 -7.01
N ASP A 392 24.13 16.18 -6.11
CA ASP A 392 24.58 15.27 -5.05
C ASP A 392 23.59 14.12 -4.87
N THR A 393 24.09 13.01 -4.33
CA THR A 393 23.31 11.79 -4.10
C THR A 393 23.33 11.39 -2.63
N ALA A 394 22.16 11.01 -2.11
CA ALA A 394 21.99 10.30 -0.86
C ALA A 394 21.43 8.90 -1.12
N THR A 395 21.82 7.92 -0.30
CA THR A 395 21.31 6.56 -0.36
C THR A 395 20.92 6.06 1.04
N ALA A 396 19.94 5.16 1.10
CA ALA A 396 19.60 4.45 2.32
C ALA A 396 19.09 3.04 2.01
N ARG A 397 19.48 2.09 2.85
CA ARG A 397 18.88 0.75 2.92
C ARG A 397 17.63 0.83 3.80
N VAL A 398 16.47 0.57 3.21
CA VAL A 398 15.16 0.56 3.85
C VAL A 398 14.73 -0.89 4.04
N ASP A 399 14.55 -1.32 5.30
CA ASP A 399 14.05 -2.66 5.63
C ASP A 399 12.56 -2.57 5.97
N LEU A 400 11.73 -3.22 5.16
CA LEU A 400 10.27 -3.21 5.26
C LEU A 400 9.69 -4.56 5.67
N THR A 401 10.53 -5.48 6.11
CA THR A 401 10.10 -6.78 6.63
C THR A 401 9.02 -6.57 7.71
N VAL A 402 7.92 -7.30 7.61
CA VAL A 402 6.74 -7.07 8.44
C VAL A 402 6.82 -7.76 9.79
N LEU A 403 6.46 -7.03 10.85
CA LEU A 403 6.57 -7.49 12.24
C LEU A 403 5.25 -8.10 12.71
N PHE A 404 5.32 -9.22 13.44
CA PHE A 404 4.14 -9.84 14.07
C PHE A 404 3.34 -8.84 14.94
N LEU A 405 4.03 -7.89 15.57
CA LEU A 405 3.44 -6.91 16.49
C LEU A 405 2.88 -5.68 15.77
N GLU A 406 3.26 -5.47 14.52
CA GLU A 406 2.65 -4.43 13.69
C GLU A 406 1.29 -4.87 13.12
N MET A 407 0.98 -6.18 13.20
CA MET A 407 -0.28 -6.77 12.74
C MET A 407 -1.53 -6.13 13.37
N PHE A 408 -1.40 -5.46 14.52
CA PHE A 408 -2.55 -4.96 15.29
C PHE A 408 -2.82 -3.46 15.19
N THR A 409 -2.00 -2.65 14.50
CA THR A 409 -1.87 -1.23 14.93
C THR A 409 -2.34 -0.09 14.04
N ARG A 410 -2.79 -0.25 12.78
CA ARG A 410 -3.38 0.90 12.06
C ARG A 410 -4.49 0.49 11.08
N ARG A 411 -5.60 1.24 11.10
CA ARG A 411 -6.61 1.19 10.02
C ARG A 411 -5.96 1.74 8.76
N THR A 412 -5.85 0.92 7.73
CA THR A 412 -5.28 1.32 6.44
C THR A 412 -6.38 1.75 5.48
N ASN A 413 -6.21 2.91 4.83
CA ASN A 413 -7.11 3.36 3.77
C ASN A 413 -6.64 2.78 2.42
N VAL A 414 -7.27 1.68 2.00
CA VAL A 414 -7.02 1.03 0.69
C VAL A 414 -7.12 1.98 -0.50
N TYR A 415 -8.01 2.97 -0.50
CA TYR A 415 -8.12 3.92 -1.62
C TYR A 415 -6.85 4.76 -1.78
N TYR A 416 -6.13 5.02 -0.68
CA TYR A 416 -4.83 5.68 -0.74
C TYR A 416 -3.78 4.83 -1.45
N TYR A 417 -3.74 3.52 -1.15
CA TYR A 417 -2.85 2.57 -1.81
C TYR A 417 -3.16 2.47 -3.29
N ILE A 418 -4.45 2.31 -3.64
CA ILE A 418 -4.91 2.27 -5.03
C ILE A 418 -4.44 3.51 -5.78
N ARG A 419 -4.63 4.71 -5.20
CA ARG A 419 -4.23 5.99 -5.81
C ARG A 419 -2.73 6.10 -6.06
N VAL A 420 -1.90 5.64 -5.12
CA VAL A 420 -0.44 5.69 -5.28
C VAL A 420 0.00 4.67 -6.35
N VAL A 421 -0.43 3.41 -6.22
CA VAL A 421 0.00 2.32 -7.12
C VAL A 421 -0.53 2.53 -8.54
N SER A 422 -1.72 3.11 -8.73
CA SER A 422 -2.26 3.39 -10.07
C SER A 422 -1.45 4.44 -10.84
N GLY A 423 -0.60 5.20 -10.15
CA GLY A 423 0.33 6.15 -10.77
C GLY A 423 1.68 5.54 -11.16
N TYR A 424 1.91 4.25 -10.90
CA TYR A 424 3.17 3.60 -11.24
C TYR A 424 3.26 3.25 -12.72
N ASP A 425 4.47 3.33 -13.25
CA ASP A 425 4.81 2.72 -14.53
C ASP A 425 4.94 1.20 -14.34
N TYR A 426 3.89 0.46 -14.69
CA TYR A 426 3.85 -1.00 -14.56
C TYR A 426 4.99 -1.70 -15.33
N SER A 427 5.52 -1.08 -16.38
CA SER A 427 6.66 -1.64 -17.14
C SER A 427 7.95 -1.73 -16.33
N ARG A 428 8.03 -1.02 -15.19
CA ARG A 428 9.18 -1.03 -14.28
C ARG A 428 8.99 -1.94 -13.07
N LEU A 429 7.77 -2.38 -12.79
CA LEU A 429 7.48 -3.28 -11.68
C LEU A 429 7.95 -4.70 -11.97
N SER A 430 8.34 -5.46 -10.95
CA SER A 430 8.59 -6.89 -11.10
C SER A 430 7.28 -7.66 -11.33
N THR A 431 7.37 -8.86 -11.90
CA THR A 431 6.20 -9.75 -12.06
C THR A 431 5.53 -10.07 -10.72
N ARG A 432 6.30 -10.14 -9.63
CA ARG A 432 5.78 -10.31 -8.26
C ARG A 432 4.98 -9.09 -7.82
N ASP A 433 5.44 -7.88 -8.11
CA ASP A 433 4.73 -6.64 -7.80
C ASP A 433 3.46 -6.48 -8.64
N LEU A 434 3.49 -6.83 -9.94
CA LEU A 434 2.31 -6.81 -10.80
C LEU A 434 1.19 -7.71 -10.26
N LYS A 435 1.53 -8.94 -9.85
CA LYS A 435 0.57 -9.87 -9.22
C LYS A 435 -0.05 -9.26 -7.97
N GLN A 436 0.75 -8.55 -7.17
CA GLN A 436 0.32 -7.92 -5.93
C GLN A 436 -0.56 -6.67 -6.19
N ALA A 437 -0.27 -5.90 -7.24
CA ALA A 437 -1.12 -4.80 -7.72
C ALA A 437 -2.48 -5.29 -8.24
N VAL A 438 -2.54 -6.44 -8.91
CA VAL A 438 -3.82 -7.09 -9.26
C VAL A 438 -4.64 -7.40 -8.01
N GLN A 439 -4.04 -7.97 -6.96
CA GLN A 439 -4.77 -8.28 -5.72
C GLN A 439 -5.29 -7.01 -5.03
N LEU A 440 -4.50 -5.93 -5.05
CA LEU A 440 -4.91 -4.61 -4.58
C LEU A 440 -6.20 -4.14 -5.26
N TYR A 441 -6.22 -4.15 -6.60
CA TYR A 441 -7.36 -3.67 -7.36
C TYR A 441 -8.57 -4.60 -7.27
N ARG A 442 -8.33 -5.91 -7.21
CA ARG A 442 -9.39 -6.90 -7.03
C ARG A 442 -10.15 -6.71 -5.72
N PHE A 443 -9.46 -6.33 -4.63
CA PHE A 443 -10.10 -6.09 -3.33
C PHE A 443 -11.17 -4.99 -3.37
N LYS A 444 -11.08 -4.05 -4.33
CA LYS A 444 -12.08 -2.99 -4.57
C LYS A 444 -12.74 -3.10 -5.93
N GLU A 445 -12.66 -4.26 -6.57
CA GLU A 445 -13.29 -4.55 -7.87
C GLU A 445 -12.95 -3.48 -8.94
N ARG A 446 -11.74 -2.90 -8.88
CA ARG A 446 -11.27 -1.88 -9.83
C ARG A 446 -10.79 -2.51 -11.13
N LYS A 447 -11.75 -3.02 -11.90
CA LYS A 447 -11.54 -3.70 -13.19
C LYS A 447 -10.76 -2.83 -14.18
N ASP A 448 -11.06 -1.54 -14.21
CA ASP A 448 -10.37 -0.53 -15.02
C ASP A 448 -8.85 -0.48 -14.77
N LEU A 449 -8.44 -0.64 -13.51
CA LEU A 449 -7.03 -0.64 -13.12
C LEU A 449 -6.36 -2.02 -13.29
N MET A 450 -7.14 -3.11 -13.30
CA MET A 450 -6.59 -4.46 -13.53
C MET A 450 -6.18 -4.70 -14.98
N VAL A 451 -6.92 -4.16 -15.95
CA VAL A 451 -6.63 -4.31 -17.39
C VAL A 451 -5.18 -3.94 -17.77
N PRO A 452 -4.67 -2.74 -17.46
CA PRO A 452 -3.28 -2.37 -17.82
C PRO A 452 -2.23 -3.23 -17.12
N VAL A 453 -2.50 -3.72 -15.91
CA VAL A 453 -1.58 -4.62 -15.20
C VAL A 453 -1.53 -6.00 -15.86
N TYR A 454 -2.69 -6.55 -16.24
CA TYR A 454 -2.75 -7.83 -16.96
C TYR A 454 -2.13 -7.75 -18.36
N ARG A 455 -2.32 -6.65 -19.09
CA ARG A 455 -1.62 -6.42 -20.37
C ARG A 455 -0.11 -6.49 -20.21
N GLU A 456 0.42 -5.85 -19.18
CA GLU A 456 1.85 -5.87 -18.91
C GLU A 456 2.33 -7.28 -18.51
N MET A 457 1.54 -8.03 -17.74
CA MET A 457 1.85 -9.44 -17.43
C MET A 457 1.87 -10.33 -18.68
N VAL A 458 0.86 -10.20 -19.56
CA VAL A 458 0.79 -10.96 -20.82
C VAL A 458 1.97 -10.60 -21.75
N ARG A 459 2.36 -9.32 -21.83
CA ARG A 459 3.54 -8.88 -22.58
C ARG A 459 4.83 -9.55 -22.11
N ARG A 460 4.90 -9.90 -20.82
CA ARG A 460 6.03 -10.58 -20.18
C ARG A 460 5.81 -12.09 -20.01
N LYS A 461 5.23 -12.74 -21.02
CA LYS A 461 4.95 -14.19 -20.99
C LYS A 461 6.13 -15.05 -20.53
N ASN A 462 7.36 -14.67 -20.88
CA ASN A 462 8.58 -15.41 -20.53
C ASN A 462 8.98 -15.29 -19.04
N ASP A 463 8.44 -14.30 -18.31
CA ASP A 463 8.67 -14.11 -16.87
C ASP A 463 7.64 -14.88 -16.01
N LEU A 464 6.65 -15.51 -16.65
CA LEU A 464 5.54 -16.21 -16.01
C LEU A 464 5.69 -17.71 -16.19
N SER A 465 5.24 -18.48 -15.20
CA SER A 465 4.96 -19.89 -15.47
C SER A 465 3.83 -20.02 -16.49
N GLU A 466 3.79 -21.11 -17.25
CA GLU A 466 2.76 -21.36 -18.26
C GLU A 466 1.34 -21.19 -17.70
N ARG A 467 1.08 -21.72 -16.50
CA ARG A 467 -0.18 -21.54 -15.77
C ARG A 467 -0.51 -20.08 -15.48
N GLU A 468 0.47 -19.30 -15.04
CA GLU A 468 0.26 -17.88 -14.71
C GLU A 468 0.05 -17.02 -15.95
N TYR A 469 0.73 -17.36 -17.05
CA TYR A 469 0.49 -16.74 -18.35
C TYR A 469 -0.95 -16.99 -18.81
N PHE A 470 -1.41 -18.24 -18.81
CA PHE A 470 -2.78 -18.57 -19.23
C PHE A 470 -3.85 -17.97 -18.33
N ASP A 471 -3.64 -17.97 -17.00
CA ASP A 471 -4.51 -17.27 -16.06
C ASP A 471 -4.56 -15.76 -16.34
N SER A 472 -3.44 -15.14 -16.69
CA SER A 472 -3.38 -13.72 -17.05
C SER A 472 -4.10 -13.43 -18.37
N VAL A 473 -3.89 -14.25 -19.40
CA VAL A 473 -4.54 -14.11 -20.71
C VAL A 473 -6.06 -14.27 -20.58
N THR A 474 -6.51 -15.32 -19.91
CA THR A 474 -7.94 -15.59 -19.70
C THR A 474 -8.63 -14.49 -18.89
N LYS A 475 -7.99 -13.97 -17.83
CA LYS A 475 -8.52 -12.85 -17.04
C LYS A 475 -8.52 -11.53 -17.82
N LEU A 476 -7.48 -11.25 -18.59
CA LEU A 476 -7.46 -10.08 -19.47
C LEU A 476 -8.58 -10.17 -20.50
N GLY A 477 -8.72 -11.32 -21.17
CA GLY A 477 -9.78 -11.56 -22.15
C GLY A 477 -11.18 -11.39 -21.55
N ASP A 478 -11.46 -11.95 -20.37
CA ASP A 478 -12.76 -11.79 -19.68
C ASP A 478 -13.02 -10.34 -19.27
N LEU A 479 -12.00 -9.61 -18.80
CA LEU A 479 -12.11 -8.17 -18.51
C LEU A 479 -12.42 -7.35 -19.77
N LEU A 480 -11.71 -7.61 -20.87
CA LEU A 480 -11.97 -6.94 -22.15
C LEU A 480 -13.35 -7.29 -22.72
N LEU A 481 -13.84 -8.51 -22.52
CA LEU A 481 -15.19 -8.91 -22.90
C LEU A 481 -16.26 -8.11 -22.15
N ARG A 482 -16.15 -8.06 -20.81
CA ARG A 482 -17.14 -7.42 -19.93
C ARG A 482 -17.10 -5.90 -20.05
N GLU A 483 -15.90 -5.33 -19.93
CA GLU A 483 -15.68 -3.89 -19.80
C GLU A 483 -15.27 -3.20 -21.10
N GLY A 484 -14.66 -3.93 -22.04
CA GLY A 484 -14.09 -3.37 -23.26
C GLY A 484 -15.12 -2.86 -24.28
N GLU A 485 -14.61 -2.03 -25.17
CA GLU A 485 -15.34 -1.47 -26.30
C GLU A 485 -15.09 -2.28 -27.58
N LYS A 486 -15.80 -1.95 -28.67
CA LYS A 486 -15.60 -2.61 -29.98
C LYS A 486 -14.14 -2.56 -30.46
N LYS A 487 -13.37 -1.53 -30.07
CA LYS A 487 -11.94 -1.41 -30.42
C LYS A 487 -11.06 -2.48 -29.75
N ASP A 488 -11.48 -3.00 -28.60
CA ASP A 488 -10.76 -4.02 -27.84
C ASP A 488 -11.04 -5.44 -28.38
N ALA A 489 -12.00 -5.58 -29.31
CA ALA A 489 -12.40 -6.87 -29.88
C ALA A 489 -11.24 -7.62 -30.55
N GLY A 490 -10.35 -6.90 -31.24
CA GLY A 490 -9.20 -7.50 -31.91
C GLY A 490 -8.22 -8.08 -30.90
N GLU A 491 -7.89 -7.31 -29.86
CA GLU A 491 -7.00 -7.74 -28.77
C GLU A 491 -7.58 -8.95 -28.04
N ALA A 492 -8.82 -8.85 -27.55
CA ALA A 492 -9.47 -9.95 -26.82
C ALA A 492 -9.57 -11.23 -27.66
N HIS A 493 -9.89 -11.09 -28.95
CA HIS A 493 -9.94 -12.23 -29.85
C HIS A 493 -8.56 -12.86 -30.07
N SER A 494 -7.52 -12.05 -30.28
CA SER A 494 -6.13 -12.55 -30.43
C SER A 494 -5.70 -13.31 -29.18
N LEU A 495 -5.95 -12.74 -28.00
CA LEU A 495 -5.59 -13.37 -26.72
C LEU A 495 -6.21 -14.76 -26.55
N PHE A 496 -7.50 -14.90 -26.85
CA PHE A 496 -8.16 -16.21 -26.77
C PHE A 496 -7.72 -17.13 -27.92
N GLN A 497 -7.60 -16.62 -29.14
CA GLN A 497 -7.20 -17.44 -30.30
C GLN A 497 -5.78 -18.01 -30.11
N ASP A 498 -4.86 -17.21 -29.59
CA ASP A 498 -3.51 -17.66 -29.25
C ASP A 498 -3.58 -18.87 -28.31
N LEU A 499 -4.42 -18.84 -27.26
CA LEU A 499 -4.59 -20.00 -26.36
C LEU A 499 -5.24 -21.22 -27.03
N VAL A 500 -6.10 -21.03 -28.03
CA VAL A 500 -6.71 -22.13 -28.78
C VAL A 500 -5.68 -22.83 -29.67
N ASP A 501 -4.80 -22.05 -30.29
CA ASP A 501 -3.80 -22.49 -31.25
C ASP A 501 -2.57 -23.09 -30.55
N HIS A 502 -2.19 -22.55 -29.39
CA HIS A 502 -1.16 -23.14 -28.54
C HIS A 502 -1.68 -24.47 -27.98
N ARG A 503 -0.99 -25.59 -28.26
CA ARG A 503 -1.22 -26.87 -27.58
C ARG A 503 -0.50 -26.83 -26.24
N PRO A 504 -1.18 -26.47 -25.14
CA PRO A 504 -0.49 -26.24 -23.89
C PRO A 504 -0.12 -27.57 -23.26
N GLN A 505 0.98 -27.62 -22.50
CA GLN A 505 1.26 -28.81 -21.67
C GLN A 505 0.26 -28.90 -20.50
N VAL A 506 -0.36 -27.77 -20.14
CA VAL A 506 -1.38 -27.69 -19.09
C VAL A 506 -2.80 -27.83 -19.65
N ARG A 507 -3.48 -28.94 -19.27
CA ARG A 507 -4.92 -29.31 -19.29
C ARG A 507 -5.87 -28.61 -20.29
N ASP A 508 -6.80 -29.41 -20.84
CA ASP A 508 -7.96 -29.04 -21.66
C ASP A 508 -8.80 -27.84 -21.17
N PHE A 509 -8.68 -27.50 -19.89
CA PHE A 509 -9.38 -26.39 -19.24
C PHE A 509 -9.22 -25.03 -19.95
N TRP A 510 -7.99 -24.51 -20.06
CA TRP A 510 -7.76 -23.16 -20.62
C TRP A 510 -8.11 -23.09 -22.10
N ARG A 511 -7.83 -24.17 -22.84
CA ARG A 511 -8.18 -24.28 -24.25
C ARG A 511 -9.70 -24.22 -24.46
N THR A 512 -10.45 -25.00 -23.68
CA THR A 512 -11.92 -24.98 -23.72
C THR A 512 -12.47 -23.60 -23.34
N PHE A 513 -11.91 -22.99 -22.28
CA PHE A 513 -12.29 -21.63 -21.87
C PHE A 513 -12.00 -20.60 -22.97
N ALA A 514 -10.86 -20.72 -23.66
CA ALA A 514 -10.48 -19.85 -24.75
C ALA A 514 -11.38 -20.03 -25.97
N GLN A 515 -11.79 -21.26 -26.31
CA GLN A 515 -12.78 -21.51 -27.37
C GLN A 515 -14.11 -20.81 -27.09
N TYR A 516 -14.60 -20.90 -25.86
CA TYR A 516 -15.74 -20.10 -25.40
C TYR A 516 -15.47 -18.60 -25.52
N GLY A 517 -14.29 -18.14 -25.10
CA GLY A 517 -13.88 -16.74 -25.15
C GLY A 517 -13.87 -16.16 -26.56
N VAL A 518 -13.39 -16.90 -27.56
CA VAL A 518 -13.43 -16.49 -28.98
C VAL A 518 -14.88 -16.24 -29.41
N ALA A 519 -15.77 -17.20 -29.17
CA ALA A 519 -17.18 -17.04 -29.54
C ALA A 519 -17.87 -15.89 -28.80
N ALA A 520 -17.55 -15.71 -27.52
CA ALA A 520 -18.07 -14.61 -26.71
C ALA A 520 -17.63 -13.24 -27.26
N VAL A 521 -16.37 -13.11 -27.72
CA VAL A 521 -15.85 -11.88 -28.33
C VAL A 521 -16.50 -11.60 -29.68
N GLU A 522 -16.66 -12.62 -30.52
CA GLU A 522 -17.36 -12.53 -31.81
C GLU A 522 -18.79 -12.01 -31.63
N PHE A 523 -19.54 -12.56 -30.68
CA PHE A 523 -20.89 -12.11 -30.38
C PHE A 523 -20.94 -10.71 -29.76
N THR A 524 -20.21 -10.52 -28.66
CA THR A 524 -20.38 -9.34 -27.79
C THR A 524 -19.73 -8.09 -28.37
N LEU A 525 -18.50 -8.21 -28.87
CA LEU A 525 -17.71 -7.05 -29.30
C LEU A 525 -17.72 -6.87 -30.82
N LYS A 526 -17.68 -7.96 -31.61
CA LYS A 526 -17.73 -7.86 -33.08
C LYS A 526 -19.16 -7.74 -33.62
N GLY A 527 -20.14 -8.34 -32.93
CA GLY A 527 -21.54 -8.39 -33.37
C GLY A 527 -21.79 -9.46 -34.44
N ASP A 528 -20.97 -10.50 -34.49
CA ASP A 528 -21.10 -11.62 -35.42
C ASP A 528 -21.77 -12.82 -34.74
N GLY A 529 -23.11 -12.75 -34.62
CA GLY A 529 -23.92 -13.80 -34.00
C GLY A 529 -23.83 -15.14 -34.71
N LYS A 530 -23.75 -15.14 -36.06
CA LYS A 530 -23.71 -16.36 -36.87
C LYS A 530 -22.42 -17.17 -36.63
N SER A 531 -21.26 -16.52 -36.66
CA SER A 531 -19.99 -17.21 -36.38
C SER A 531 -19.90 -17.66 -34.94
N ALA A 532 -20.34 -16.82 -34.00
CA ALA A 532 -20.37 -17.15 -32.59
C ALA A 532 -21.26 -18.38 -32.31
N LEU A 533 -22.46 -18.44 -32.91
CA LEU A 533 -23.38 -19.58 -32.75
C LEU A 533 -22.75 -20.88 -33.24
N ARG A 534 -22.18 -20.88 -34.44
CA ARG A 534 -21.48 -22.07 -34.99
C ARG A 534 -20.38 -22.57 -34.05
N ARG A 535 -19.57 -21.67 -33.49
CA ARG A 535 -18.50 -22.05 -32.55
C ARG A 535 -19.02 -22.59 -31.24
N VAL A 536 -20.06 -21.97 -30.68
CA VAL A 536 -20.68 -22.43 -29.43
C VAL A 536 -21.33 -23.78 -29.62
N ASP A 537 -22.04 -24.01 -30.73
CA ASP A 537 -22.65 -25.30 -31.05
C ASP A 537 -21.58 -26.39 -31.21
N GLU A 538 -20.47 -26.09 -31.91
CA GLU A 538 -19.34 -27.02 -32.03
C GLU A 538 -18.71 -27.34 -30.67
N LEU A 539 -18.50 -26.33 -29.83
CA LEU A 539 -17.99 -26.51 -28.47
C LEU A 539 -18.93 -27.41 -27.64
N LEU A 540 -20.24 -27.22 -27.76
CA LEU A 540 -21.25 -27.97 -27.01
C LEU A 540 -21.46 -29.41 -27.52
N LYS A 541 -20.99 -29.78 -28.72
CA LYS A 541 -20.94 -31.21 -29.13
C LYS A 541 -20.07 -32.04 -28.19
N GLY A 542 -19.01 -31.44 -27.65
CA GLY A 542 -18.10 -32.06 -26.66
C GLY A 542 -18.49 -31.82 -25.20
N LYS A 543 -19.72 -31.37 -24.90
CA LYS A 543 -20.15 -30.89 -23.57
C LYS A 543 -19.85 -31.82 -22.40
N ASP A 544 -19.86 -33.13 -22.61
CA ASP A 544 -19.64 -34.13 -21.57
C ASP A 544 -18.18 -34.16 -21.06
N ASN A 545 -17.26 -33.67 -21.90
CA ASN A 545 -15.84 -33.53 -21.55
C ASN A 545 -15.48 -32.12 -21.07
N LEU A 546 -16.44 -31.18 -21.08
CA LEU A 546 -16.19 -29.80 -20.69
C LEU A 546 -16.39 -29.59 -19.18
N PRO A 547 -15.60 -28.70 -18.55
CA PRO A 547 -15.86 -28.27 -17.19
C PRO A 547 -17.27 -27.66 -17.07
N LYS A 548 -18.07 -28.11 -16.09
CA LYS A 548 -19.47 -27.68 -15.91
C LYS A 548 -19.68 -26.17 -16.03
N HIS A 549 -18.81 -25.37 -15.41
CA HIS A 549 -18.94 -23.91 -15.46
C HIS A 549 -18.70 -23.31 -16.85
N VAL A 550 -17.84 -23.91 -17.68
CA VAL A 550 -17.66 -23.51 -19.09
C VAL A 550 -18.85 -23.97 -19.92
N THR A 551 -19.30 -25.21 -19.72
CA THR A 551 -20.52 -25.75 -20.37
C THR A 551 -21.73 -24.87 -20.11
N ARG A 552 -21.93 -24.45 -18.85
CA ARG A 552 -22.98 -23.52 -18.46
C ARG A 552 -22.87 -22.21 -19.23
N ARG A 553 -21.70 -21.57 -19.22
CA ARG A 553 -21.47 -20.29 -19.91
C ARG A 553 -21.70 -20.40 -21.41
N ALA A 554 -21.32 -21.53 -22.03
CA ALA A 554 -21.56 -21.80 -23.44
C ALA A 554 -23.06 -21.91 -23.75
N PHE A 555 -23.85 -22.63 -22.95
CA PHE A 555 -25.31 -22.68 -23.12
C PHE A 555 -25.98 -21.32 -22.92
N VAL A 556 -25.56 -20.53 -21.92
CA VAL A 556 -26.07 -19.16 -21.72
C VAL A 556 -25.74 -18.29 -22.93
N LEU A 557 -24.51 -18.35 -23.44
CA LEU A 557 -24.11 -17.61 -24.64
C LEU A 557 -24.90 -18.05 -25.88
N ARG A 558 -25.13 -19.36 -26.06
CA ARG A 558 -26.00 -19.90 -27.13
C ARG A 558 -27.40 -19.28 -27.05
N GLY A 559 -28.00 -19.27 -25.86
CA GLY A 559 -29.30 -18.66 -25.62
C GLY A 559 -29.31 -17.15 -25.87
N ASP A 560 -28.26 -16.44 -25.48
CA ASP A 560 -28.12 -14.99 -25.71
C ASP A 560 -28.05 -14.67 -27.22
N ILE A 561 -27.30 -15.46 -27.99
CA ILE A 561 -27.21 -15.32 -29.45
C ILE A 561 -28.56 -15.58 -30.11
N LEU A 562 -29.21 -16.71 -29.79
CA LEU A 562 -30.51 -17.08 -30.37
C LEU A 562 -31.61 -16.09 -30.01
N ARG A 563 -31.57 -15.54 -28.78
CA ARG A 563 -32.47 -14.48 -28.34
C ARG A 563 -32.33 -13.24 -29.20
N GLU A 564 -31.11 -12.82 -29.51
CA GLU A 564 -30.89 -11.66 -30.39
C GLU A 564 -31.32 -11.90 -31.84
N GLU A 565 -31.18 -13.13 -32.34
CA GLU A 565 -31.66 -13.54 -33.67
C GLU A 565 -33.19 -13.75 -33.71
N GLY A 566 -33.88 -13.68 -32.56
CA GLY A 566 -35.35 -13.79 -32.47
C GLY A 566 -35.88 -15.22 -32.34
N ILE A 567 -35.03 -16.21 -32.09
CA ILE A 567 -35.41 -17.64 -32.02
C ILE A 567 -35.72 -18.02 -30.57
N ALA A 568 -36.93 -17.67 -30.11
CA ALA A 568 -37.30 -17.71 -28.69
C ALA A 568 -37.35 -19.12 -28.06
N SER A 569 -37.86 -20.11 -28.80
CA SER A 569 -37.97 -21.49 -28.34
C SER A 569 -36.60 -22.10 -28.05
N GLU A 570 -35.68 -22.03 -29.02
CA GLU A 570 -34.32 -22.56 -28.85
C GLU A 570 -33.51 -21.77 -27.83
N ALA A 571 -33.72 -20.45 -27.72
CA ALA A 571 -33.10 -19.65 -26.67
C ALA A 571 -33.54 -20.14 -25.28
N ARG A 572 -34.85 -20.40 -25.10
CA ARG A 572 -35.39 -20.96 -23.85
C ARG A 572 -34.80 -22.32 -23.53
N GLU A 573 -34.73 -23.22 -24.51
CA GLU A 573 -34.12 -24.54 -24.34
C GLU A 573 -32.66 -24.44 -23.90
N ALA A 574 -31.87 -23.58 -24.55
CA ALA A 574 -30.48 -23.37 -24.18
C ALA A 574 -30.33 -22.85 -22.74
N TYR A 575 -31.17 -21.89 -22.32
CA TYR A 575 -31.15 -21.39 -20.94
C TYR A 575 -31.54 -22.45 -19.92
N LEU A 576 -32.58 -23.25 -20.19
CA LEU A 576 -33.00 -24.33 -19.30
C LEU A 576 -31.93 -25.42 -19.21
N GLU A 577 -31.30 -25.78 -20.33
CA GLU A 577 -30.22 -26.76 -20.38
C GLU A 577 -29.01 -26.29 -19.55
N SER A 578 -28.70 -25.00 -19.60
CA SER A 578 -27.60 -24.42 -18.83
C SER A 578 -27.72 -24.72 -17.32
N LYS A 579 -28.94 -24.83 -16.78
CA LYS A 579 -29.22 -24.99 -15.34
C LYS A 579 -28.72 -26.33 -14.80
N LYS A 580 -28.63 -27.36 -15.66
CA LYS A 580 -28.06 -28.67 -15.30
C LYS A 580 -26.58 -28.60 -14.89
N TYR A 581 -25.91 -27.50 -15.25
CA TYR A 581 -24.48 -27.27 -15.03
C TYR A 581 -24.20 -26.19 -13.98
N LEU A 582 -25.19 -25.77 -13.19
CA LEU A 582 -25.00 -24.83 -12.08
C LEU A 582 -24.09 -25.46 -11.01
N PHE A 583 -23.06 -24.72 -10.58
CA PHE A 583 -22.16 -25.12 -9.50
C PHE A 583 -22.78 -24.67 -8.17
N ASP A 584 -22.94 -25.58 -7.21
CA ASP A 584 -23.61 -25.35 -5.91
C ASP A 584 -24.97 -24.64 -6.02
N SER A 585 -25.99 -25.39 -6.44
CA SER A 585 -27.36 -24.86 -6.46
C SER A 585 -27.90 -24.72 -5.03
N PRO A 586 -28.41 -23.54 -4.63
CA PRO A 586 -29.22 -23.41 -3.42
C PRO A 586 -30.44 -24.35 -3.48
N GLU A 587 -31.05 -24.62 -2.31
CA GLU A 587 -32.28 -25.41 -2.27
C GLU A 587 -33.39 -24.78 -3.13
N PRO A 588 -34.29 -25.59 -3.74
CA PRO A 588 -35.32 -25.08 -4.65
C PRO A 588 -36.20 -23.96 -4.05
N LYS A 589 -36.50 -24.04 -2.75
CA LYS A 589 -37.27 -23.02 -2.02
C LYS A 589 -36.53 -21.67 -1.95
N ASP A 590 -35.21 -21.71 -1.74
CA ASP A 590 -34.37 -20.51 -1.67
C ASP A 590 -34.23 -19.89 -3.06
N MET A 591 -34.20 -20.72 -4.10
CA MET A 591 -34.17 -20.27 -5.49
C MET A 591 -35.45 -19.52 -5.89
N ALA A 592 -36.63 -20.04 -5.52
CA ALA A 592 -37.90 -19.35 -5.79
C ALA A 592 -38.00 -18.01 -5.05
N ALA A 593 -37.62 -17.97 -3.76
CA ALA A 593 -37.59 -16.74 -2.98
C ALA A 593 -36.61 -15.71 -3.56
N ARG A 594 -35.41 -16.13 -3.96
CA ARG A 594 -34.41 -15.26 -4.62
C ARG A 594 -34.92 -14.70 -5.95
N ARG A 595 -35.51 -15.54 -6.80
CA ARG A 595 -36.04 -15.11 -8.11
C ARG A 595 -37.08 -13.99 -7.97
N GLY A 596 -37.95 -14.07 -6.97
CA GLY A 596 -38.94 -13.02 -6.68
C GLY A 596 -38.35 -11.73 -6.10
N ALA A 597 -37.18 -11.80 -5.45
CA ALA A 597 -36.55 -10.67 -4.78
C ALA A 597 -35.59 -9.85 -5.68
N TYR A 598 -34.95 -10.47 -6.69
CA TYR A 598 -33.91 -9.83 -7.49
C TYR A 598 -34.38 -8.55 -8.18
N GLY A 599 -35.55 -8.56 -8.83
CA GLY A 599 -36.07 -7.37 -9.52
C GLY A 599 -36.19 -6.16 -8.57
N THR A 600 -36.85 -6.35 -7.43
CA THR A 600 -37.02 -5.30 -6.40
C THR A 600 -35.68 -4.83 -5.82
N SER A 601 -34.73 -5.75 -5.61
CA SER A 601 -33.39 -5.45 -5.11
C SER A 601 -32.63 -4.53 -6.08
N VAL A 602 -32.59 -4.91 -7.36
CA VAL A 602 -31.96 -4.13 -8.44
C VAL A 602 -32.59 -2.74 -8.58
N GLU A 603 -33.93 -2.65 -8.58
CA GLU A 603 -34.63 -1.36 -8.65
C GLU A 603 -34.26 -0.43 -7.49
N ASN A 604 -34.21 -0.97 -6.27
CA ASN A 604 -33.82 -0.21 -5.09
C ASN A 604 -32.38 0.30 -5.17
N TYR A 605 -31.43 -0.54 -5.61
CA TYR A 605 -30.05 -0.11 -5.80
C TYR A 605 -29.93 0.99 -6.88
N ILE A 606 -30.63 0.86 -8.01
CA ILE A 606 -30.66 1.90 -9.05
C ILE A 606 -31.23 3.21 -8.48
N HIS A 607 -32.32 3.15 -7.71
CA HIS A 607 -32.94 4.32 -7.10
C HIS A 607 -31.99 5.06 -6.13
N ARG A 608 -31.24 4.30 -5.34
CA ARG A 608 -30.22 4.82 -4.40
C ARG A 608 -28.91 5.24 -5.08
N ARG A 609 -28.79 5.03 -6.39
CA ARG A 609 -27.56 5.25 -7.19
C ARG A 609 -26.39 4.37 -6.77
N GLU A 610 -26.68 3.19 -6.23
CA GLU A 610 -25.71 2.15 -5.90
C GLU A 610 -25.48 1.25 -7.11
N PHE A 611 -24.92 1.82 -8.19
CA PHE A 611 -24.86 1.16 -9.51
C PHE A 611 -24.02 -0.12 -9.53
N ASP A 612 -22.94 -0.17 -8.76
CA ASP A 612 -22.10 -1.38 -8.65
C ASP A 612 -22.87 -2.53 -8.00
N ALA A 613 -23.64 -2.24 -6.94
CA ALA A 613 -24.49 -3.22 -6.27
C ALA A 613 -25.61 -3.70 -7.21
N ALA A 614 -26.27 -2.77 -7.92
CA ALA A 614 -27.27 -3.12 -8.93
C ALA A 614 -26.70 -4.01 -10.05
N SER A 615 -25.49 -3.70 -10.53
CA SER A 615 -24.82 -4.49 -11.57
C SER A 615 -24.50 -5.89 -11.08
N LYS A 616 -23.97 -6.02 -9.85
CA LYS A 616 -23.65 -7.31 -9.25
C LYS A 616 -24.89 -8.18 -9.05
N GLU A 617 -25.96 -7.60 -8.50
CA GLU A 617 -27.23 -8.29 -8.28
C GLU A 617 -27.84 -8.77 -9.61
N LEU A 618 -27.77 -7.95 -10.68
CA LEU A 618 -28.19 -8.35 -12.02
C LEU A 618 -27.34 -9.48 -12.61
N GLU A 619 -26.02 -9.47 -12.41
CA GLU A 619 -25.12 -10.55 -12.84
C GLU A 619 -25.43 -11.85 -12.09
N GLU A 620 -25.73 -11.78 -10.79
CA GLU A 620 -26.16 -12.94 -10.00
C GLU A 620 -27.52 -13.48 -10.46
N TRP A 621 -28.50 -12.60 -10.73
CA TRP A 621 -29.79 -13.03 -11.27
C TRP A 621 -29.63 -13.75 -12.61
N GLU A 622 -28.86 -13.20 -13.55
CA GLU A 622 -28.54 -13.88 -14.82
C GLU A 622 -27.84 -15.22 -14.62
N MET A 623 -26.96 -15.29 -13.62
CA MET A 623 -26.22 -16.50 -13.30
C MET A 623 -27.15 -17.61 -12.80
N TYR A 624 -28.27 -17.30 -12.15
CA TYR A 624 -29.19 -18.31 -11.60
C TYR A 624 -30.40 -18.58 -12.49
N PHE A 625 -30.93 -17.55 -13.15
CA PHE A 625 -32.18 -17.60 -13.92
C PHE A 625 -32.03 -16.94 -15.30
N PRO A 626 -31.13 -17.44 -16.17
CA PRO A 626 -30.90 -16.82 -17.49
C PRO A 626 -32.14 -16.82 -18.38
N GLU A 627 -33.10 -17.73 -18.18
CA GLU A 627 -34.37 -17.78 -18.89
C GLU A 627 -35.26 -16.55 -18.65
N ASP A 628 -35.08 -15.86 -17.51
CA ASP A 628 -35.85 -14.64 -17.19
C ASP A 628 -35.55 -13.49 -18.15
N LYS A 629 -34.45 -13.55 -18.90
CA LYS A 629 -34.14 -12.62 -20.00
C LYS A 629 -35.22 -12.60 -21.07
N LEU A 630 -35.94 -13.71 -21.27
CA LEU A 630 -37.05 -13.80 -22.22
C LEU A 630 -38.29 -13.03 -21.75
N SER A 631 -38.43 -12.79 -20.44
CA SER A 631 -39.53 -11.96 -19.95
C SER A 631 -39.36 -10.49 -20.32
N GLY A 632 -38.14 -10.02 -20.56
CA GLY A 632 -37.81 -8.61 -20.84
C GLY A 632 -37.56 -7.74 -19.59
N TYR A 633 -38.03 -8.15 -18.40
CA TYR A 633 -37.90 -7.33 -17.18
C TYR A 633 -36.42 -7.04 -16.84
N MET A 634 -35.61 -8.09 -16.84
CA MET A 634 -34.18 -8.01 -16.56
C MET A 634 -33.44 -7.10 -17.56
N SER A 635 -33.80 -7.19 -18.84
CA SER A 635 -33.24 -6.35 -19.91
C SER A 635 -33.58 -4.88 -19.74
N VAL A 636 -34.81 -4.57 -19.31
CA VAL A 636 -35.25 -3.21 -18.97
C VAL A 636 -34.47 -2.65 -17.79
N LEU A 637 -34.30 -3.41 -16.69
CA LEU A 637 -33.52 -2.97 -15.53
C LEU A 637 -32.04 -2.76 -15.89
N ARG A 638 -31.46 -3.66 -16.67
CA ARG A 638 -30.10 -3.53 -17.21
C ARG A 638 -29.94 -2.28 -18.08
N ALA A 639 -30.91 -2.00 -18.95
CA ALA A 639 -30.92 -0.78 -19.73
C ALA A 639 -30.97 0.47 -18.84
N ARG A 640 -31.85 0.50 -17.83
CA ARG A 640 -31.93 1.62 -16.86
C ARG A 640 -30.60 1.83 -16.12
N LEU A 641 -29.92 0.75 -15.72
CA LEU A 641 -28.60 0.80 -15.10
C LEU A 641 -27.54 1.36 -16.07
N TRP A 642 -27.47 0.85 -17.30
CA TRP A 642 -26.49 1.27 -18.30
C TRP A 642 -26.73 2.68 -18.85
N MET A 643 -27.92 3.27 -18.68
CA MET A 643 -28.21 4.64 -19.12
C MET A 643 -27.31 5.70 -18.47
N TYR A 644 -26.65 5.36 -17.36
CA TYR A 644 -25.68 6.22 -16.67
C TYR A 644 -24.26 6.16 -17.26
N ASP A 645 -23.98 5.20 -18.15
CA ASP A 645 -22.69 5.03 -18.83
C ASP A 645 -22.85 5.22 -20.36
N THR A 646 -22.31 6.33 -20.87
CA THR A 646 -22.40 6.68 -22.29
C THR A 646 -21.75 5.65 -23.21
N SER A 647 -20.76 4.89 -22.71
CA SER A 647 -20.09 3.84 -23.50
C SER A 647 -21.03 2.67 -23.81
N LYS A 648 -22.09 2.48 -23.02
CA LYS A 648 -23.00 1.33 -23.11
C LYS A 648 -24.24 1.58 -23.97
N TYR A 649 -24.48 2.79 -24.49
CA TYR A 649 -25.73 3.11 -25.20
C TYR A 649 -26.02 2.22 -26.42
N LYS A 650 -24.99 1.75 -27.14
CA LYS A 650 -25.17 0.78 -28.23
C LYS A 650 -25.62 -0.60 -27.71
N ARG A 651 -25.06 -1.03 -26.58
CA ARG A 651 -25.43 -2.30 -25.91
C ARG A 651 -26.88 -2.23 -25.40
N ILE A 652 -27.31 -1.09 -24.85
CA ILE A 652 -28.71 -0.88 -24.43
C ILE A 652 -29.68 -1.11 -25.59
N ILE A 653 -29.45 -0.48 -26.74
CA ILE A 653 -30.34 -0.62 -27.91
C ILE A 653 -30.38 -2.07 -28.40
N ARG A 654 -29.23 -2.75 -28.42
CA ARG A 654 -29.12 -4.17 -28.82
C ARG A 654 -29.92 -5.07 -27.87
N GLU A 655 -29.70 -4.92 -26.57
CA GLU A 655 -30.38 -5.68 -25.51
C GLU A 655 -31.90 -5.51 -25.55
N LEU A 656 -32.39 -4.28 -25.69
CA LEU A 656 -33.83 -4.00 -25.74
C LEU A 656 -34.48 -4.44 -27.05
N LYS A 657 -33.76 -4.36 -28.18
CA LYS A 657 -34.26 -4.92 -29.45
C LYS A 657 -34.43 -6.42 -29.38
N ALA A 658 -33.54 -7.14 -28.69
CA ALA A 658 -33.67 -8.58 -28.50
C ALA A 658 -35.00 -8.94 -27.80
N VAL A 659 -35.43 -8.15 -26.81
CA VAL A 659 -36.75 -8.32 -26.17
C VAL A 659 -37.88 -8.15 -27.19
N LEU A 660 -37.85 -7.08 -27.97
CA LEU A 660 -38.89 -6.79 -28.97
C LEU A 660 -38.99 -7.83 -30.09
N THR A 661 -37.89 -8.48 -30.43
CA THR A 661 -37.86 -9.52 -31.47
C THR A 661 -38.26 -10.88 -30.91
N CYS A 662 -37.73 -11.25 -29.74
CA CYS A 662 -37.83 -12.60 -29.20
C CYS A 662 -39.07 -12.79 -28.29
N SER A 663 -39.61 -11.70 -27.76
CA SER A 663 -40.76 -11.72 -26.85
C SER A 663 -41.64 -10.49 -27.05
N PRO A 664 -42.23 -10.32 -28.25
CA PRO A 664 -43.00 -9.15 -28.63
C PRO A 664 -44.22 -8.91 -27.73
N ASP A 665 -44.78 -9.97 -27.15
CA ASP A 665 -45.94 -9.92 -26.25
C ASP A 665 -45.57 -9.76 -24.77
N SER A 666 -44.29 -9.44 -24.48
CA SER A 666 -43.84 -9.19 -23.12
C SER A 666 -44.55 -7.97 -22.50
N ASN A 667 -44.91 -8.06 -21.21
CA ASN A 667 -45.39 -6.94 -20.40
C ASN A 667 -44.41 -5.77 -20.29
N TYR A 668 -43.17 -5.94 -20.77
CA TYR A 668 -42.11 -4.93 -20.75
C TYR A 668 -41.72 -4.48 -22.17
N ALA A 669 -42.42 -4.94 -23.21
CA ALA A 669 -42.11 -4.63 -24.60
C ALA A 669 -42.34 -3.15 -24.94
N ASP A 670 -43.39 -2.54 -24.38
CA ASP A 670 -43.64 -1.11 -24.50
C ASP A 670 -42.53 -0.30 -23.83
N GLU A 671 -42.18 -0.60 -22.57
CA GLU A 671 -41.10 0.07 -21.86
C GLU A 671 -39.75 -0.10 -22.56
N ALA A 672 -39.46 -1.28 -23.09
CA ALA A 672 -38.25 -1.53 -23.88
C ALA A 672 -38.18 -0.59 -25.10
N MET A 673 -39.28 -0.42 -25.83
CA MET A 673 -39.32 0.49 -26.97
C MET A 673 -39.19 1.97 -26.54
N LEU A 674 -39.80 2.35 -25.42
CA LEU A 674 -39.66 3.69 -24.83
C LEU A 674 -38.19 3.98 -24.46
N LEU A 675 -37.52 3.03 -23.82
CA LEU A 675 -36.11 3.14 -23.41
C LEU A 675 -35.16 3.21 -24.62
N ILE A 676 -35.44 2.52 -25.72
CA ILE A 676 -34.71 2.69 -26.99
C ILE A 676 -34.79 4.15 -27.46
N GLY A 677 -36.00 4.73 -27.47
CA GLY A 677 -36.21 6.14 -27.82
C GLY A 677 -35.45 7.09 -26.89
N LYS A 678 -35.53 6.88 -25.57
CA LYS A 678 -34.76 7.64 -24.55
C LYS A 678 -33.25 7.53 -24.77
N THR A 679 -32.75 6.35 -25.14
CA THR A 679 -31.33 6.12 -25.42
C THR A 679 -30.86 6.90 -26.65
N TYR A 680 -31.66 6.93 -27.73
CA TYR A 680 -31.35 7.74 -28.91
C TYR A 680 -31.33 9.25 -28.61
N ILE A 681 -32.21 9.75 -27.73
CA ILE A 681 -32.15 11.14 -27.25
C ILE A 681 -30.81 11.41 -26.56
N LYS A 682 -30.34 10.51 -25.67
CA LYS A 682 -29.05 10.67 -24.98
C LYS A 682 -27.86 10.64 -25.96
N GLN A 683 -27.96 9.86 -27.03
CA GLN A 683 -27.00 9.86 -28.14
C GLN A 683 -27.09 11.09 -29.04
N ARG A 684 -28.05 12.01 -28.81
CA ARG A 684 -28.41 13.11 -29.72
C ARG A 684 -28.82 12.66 -31.13
N ASN A 685 -29.23 11.41 -31.28
CA ASN A 685 -29.77 10.88 -32.54
C ASN A 685 -31.29 11.10 -32.58
N TYR A 686 -31.70 12.37 -32.68
CA TYR A 686 -33.11 12.75 -32.59
C TYR A 686 -33.98 12.16 -33.70
N LYS A 687 -33.42 11.91 -34.89
CA LYS A 687 -34.13 11.23 -35.99
C LYS A 687 -34.52 9.80 -35.62
N ALA A 688 -33.57 9.03 -35.07
CA ALA A 688 -33.85 7.68 -34.61
C ALA A 688 -34.77 7.65 -33.39
N ALA A 689 -34.63 8.62 -32.47
CA ALA A 689 -35.53 8.77 -31.34
C ALA A 689 -36.98 8.99 -31.80
N LYS A 690 -37.20 9.91 -32.75
CA LYS A 690 -38.53 10.17 -33.32
C LYS A 690 -39.12 8.91 -33.95
N ALA A 691 -38.36 8.22 -34.78
CA ALA A 691 -38.82 6.97 -35.41
C ALA A 691 -39.20 5.91 -34.37
N ALA A 692 -38.45 5.80 -33.27
CA ALA A 692 -38.77 4.88 -32.18
C ALA A 692 -40.09 5.24 -31.47
N PHE A 693 -40.35 6.53 -31.20
CA PHE A 693 -41.59 6.94 -30.54
C PHE A 693 -42.82 6.87 -31.47
N GLU A 694 -42.67 7.13 -32.77
CA GLU A 694 -43.78 6.90 -33.71
C GLU A 694 -44.10 5.40 -33.83
N LEU A 695 -43.08 4.54 -33.85
CA LEU A 695 -43.29 3.09 -33.81
C LEU A 695 -43.96 2.66 -32.49
N PHE A 696 -43.60 3.28 -31.36
CA PHE A 696 -44.22 3.04 -30.06
C PHE A 696 -45.73 3.33 -30.12
N LYS A 697 -46.14 4.47 -30.67
CA LYS A 697 -47.56 4.83 -30.80
C LYS A 697 -48.36 3.80 -31.59
N VAL A 698 -47.77 3.32 -32.69
CA VAL A 698 -48.42 2.34 -33.57
C VAL A 698 -48.51 0.96 -32.91
N LYS A 699 -47.44 0.52 -32.25
CA LYS A 699 -47.39 -0.83 -31.66
C LYS A 699 -48.08 -0.95 -30.30
N TYR A 700 -48.12 0.12 -29.52
CA TYR A 700 -48.61 0.09 -28.13
C TYR A 700 -49.61 1.23 -27.85
N PRO A 701 -50.72 1.34 -28.61
CA PRO A 701 -51.68 2.44 -28.49
C PRO A 701 -52.28 2.58 -27.07
N GLU A 702 -52.46 1.46 -26.38
CA GLU A 702 -53.06 1.40 -25.03
C GLU A 702 -52.04 1.41 -23.89
N SER A 703 -50.74 1.65 -24.17
CA SER A 703 -49.72 1.62 -23.12
C SER A 703 -49.90 2.78 -22.12
N PRO A 704 -49.77 2.53 -20.80
CA PRO A 704 -49.77 3.60 -19.79
C PRO A 704 -48.61 4.59 -19.97
N LEU A 705 -47.59 4.22 -20.75
CA LEU A 705 -46.43 5.05 -21.05
C LEU A 705 -46.64 5.99 -22.26
N MET A 706 -47.82 5.95 -22.91
CA MET A 706 -48.12 6.74 -24.12
C MET A 706 -47.89 8.24 -23.92
N SER A 707 -48.42 8.81 -22.83
CA SER A 707 -48.25 10.23 -22.52
C SER A 707 -46.77 10.61 -22.35
N GLU A 708 -45.94 9.71 -21.82
CA GLU A 708 -44.50 9.94 -21.72
C GLU A 708 -43.82 9.88 -23.09
N ALA A 709 -44.17 8.90 -23.93
CA ALA A 709 -43.63 8.75 -25.28
C ALA A 709 -43.91 10.00 -26.14
N GLU A 710 -45.13 10.53 -26.12
CA GLU A 710 -45.52 11.74 -26.85
C GLU A 710 -44.75 12.98 -26.38
N ARG A 711 -44.62 13.14 -25.06
CA ARG A 711 -43.86 14.24 -24.47
C ARG A 711 -42.39 14.18 -24.90
N LEU A 712 -41.78 12.98 -24.91
CA LEU A 712 -40.40 12.78 -25.33
C LEU A 712 -40.22 12.99 -26.83
N ALA A 713 -41.17 12.56 -27.66
CA ALA A 713 -41.16 12.81 -29.10
C ALA A 713 -41.16 14.31 -29.42
N LYS A 714 -42.05 15.09 -28.77
CA LYS A 714 -42.11 16.55 -28.90
C LYS A 714 -40.82 17.23 -28.46
N ASN A 715 -40.21 16.75 -27.38
CA ASN A 715 -38.93 17.27 -26.89
C ASN A 715 -37.78 16.96 -27.86
N ALA A 716 -37.75 15.76 -28.47
CA ALA A 716 -36.77 15.40 -29.48
C ALA A 716 -36.90 16.29 -30.73
N ASP A 717 -38.12 16.60 -31.18
CA ASP A 717 -38.37 17.51 -32.30
C ASP A 717 -37.91 18.96 -32.01
N ARG A 718 -38.16 19.44 -30.79
CA ARG A 718 -37.67 20.75 -30.31
C ARG A 718 -36.15 20.81 -30.20
N ALA A 719 -35.51 19.71 -29.79
CA ALA A 719 -34.06 19.62 -29.70
C ALA A 719 -33.43 19.57 -31.11
N ALA A 720 -34.00 18.79 -32.03
CA ALA A 720 -33.54 18.68 -33.41
C ALA A 720 -33.63 20.02 -34.19
N THR A 721 -34.60 20.88 -33.85
CA THR A 721 -34.74 22.22 -34.44
C THR A 721 -33.73 23.22 -33.87
N LYS A 722 -33.32 23.08 -32.61
CA LYS A 722 -32.28 23.90 -31.97
C LYS A 722 -30.85 23.50 -32.36
N ASP A 723 -30.59 22.23 -32.66
CA ASP A 723 -29.27 21.73 -33.08
C ASP A 723 -28.97 21.94 -34.58
N LYS A 724 -29.88 22.58 -35.34
CA LYS A 724 -29.58 22.98 -36.73
C LYS A 724 -28.50 24.08 -36.71
N PRO A 725 -27.39 23.94 -37.47
CA PRO A 725 -26.39 24.98 -37.55
C PRO A 725 -27.05 26.24 -38.12
N VAL A 726 -26.96 27.35 -37.36
CA VAL A 726 -27.33 28.67 -37.87
C VAL A 726 -26.49 28.90 -39.13
N ARG A 727 -27.12 28.88 -40.31
CA ARG A 727 -26.50 29.33 -41.56
C ARG A 727 -26.04 30.77 -41.33
N ARG A 728 -24.76 30.97 -41.01
CA ARG A 728 -24.13 32.28 -41.07
C ARG A 728 -24.27 32.77 -42.51
N ARG A 729 -25.23 33.66 -42.75
CA ARG A 729 -25.24 34.50 -43.95
C ARG A 729 -23.88 35.18 -44.00
N ARG A 730 -23.02 34.79 -44.95
CA ARG A 730 -21.89 35.59 -45.39
C ARG A 730 -22.45 36.96 -45.78
N ARG A 731 -22.35 37.95 -44.89
CA ARG A 731 -22.40 39.34 -45.30
C ARG A 731 -21.05 39.62 -45.94
N LYS A 732 -21.04 39.75 -47.27
CA LYS A 732 -20.00 40.50 -47.98
C LYS A 732 -19.99 41.91 -47.38
N LYS A 733 -18.87 42.29 -46.75
CA LYS A 733 -18.25 43.60 -46.87
C LYS A 733 -16.78 43.42 -46.53
#